data_AF-A0A512D7S3-F1
#
_entry.id   AF-A0A512D7S3-F1
#
_cell.length_a   1.000
_cell.length_b   1.000
_cell.length_c   1.000
_cell.angle_alpha   90.00
_cell.angle_beta   90.00
_cell.angle_gamma   90.00
#
_symmetry.space_group_name_H-M   'P 1'
#
loop_
_entity.id
_entity.type
_entity.pdbx_description
1 polymer ?
#
loop_
_entity_poly.entity_id
_entity_poly.type
_entity_poly.pdbx_seq_one_letter_code
_entity_poly.pdbx_strand_id
1 'polypeptide(L)'
;MTQKTAQLPRVRASELVGRGWLNTGGRSITLADLRGKVVVLDFWTFCCINCLHVLDELRELEERHRDELVIIGVHSPKFVHEADPVALAAAVERYEVHHPVLDDPELVTWSAYTARAWPTLVVIDPEGYIVAQMAGEGHARNLEILVEGLVTEHDAKGTLHRGDGPYVPPAPTSGTLRFPAKALALPGGTFLVADAGHHSLAEVDADGETLLRRIGSGERGLVDGGPDEARFSEPNGLALLPDDVAAQVGYDVVVADTVNHALRGVRLVDGSVVTLAGTGEQYMVGAADNSPGEGPRGTKLSSPWDVTWWPQAQAVAVAMAGNHTIWAYEPREGRVEQLAGTMNEGLQDGPLGQAWFAQTSGLAAGPDGRLWLADSEVSALRYLDLAPADDAVGDDYLAVTVSRAGDERSAAGTAVGAGLFDFGLRDGAADQALLQHPLGVAVLPDGSIAVADTYNGAVRRYAPGADGGQVTTLARDLAEPSGLVVLPSPDGIELLVVESAAHRLTRLRLPKDVAGEILDAGAHRTQRPVTDVAPGTFALDVVFTPAAGQKYDDRYGPSTRLQVSSTPPELLLDGTGDGVDLVRQLRINPEVTEGVLHVTAHAASCDADPAIEYPACHLNAQDWGVPVRVVPGAAASLTLPLLG
;
A
#
# COMPACT_ATOMS: atom_id res chain seq x y z
N MET A 1 -22.86 -31.88 -33.89
CA MET A 1 -22.84 -32.27 -32.46
C MET A 1 -22.07 -31.19 -31.74
N THR A 2 -22.79 -30.29 -31.07
CA THR A 2 -22.23 -29.20 -30.28
C THR A 2 -21.53 -29.79 -29.07
N GLN A 3 -20.21 -29.66 -29.00
CA GLN A 3 -19.45 -29.98 -27.79
C GLN A 3 -19.94 -29.04 -26.69
N LYS A 4 -20.74 -29.57 -25.74
CA LYS A 4 -20.95 -28.92 -24.45
C LYS A 4 -19.60 -28.85 -23.77
N THR A 5 -19.02 -27.67 -23.70
CA THR A 5 -17.91 -27.36 -22.79
C THR A 5 -18.32 -27.84 -21.39
N ALA A 6 -17.49 -28.66 -20.76
CA ALA A 6 -17.76 -29.16 -19.41
C ALA A 6 -17.80 -27.95 -18.46
N GLN A 7 -19.00 -27.56 -18.00
CA GLN A 7 -19.13 -26.59 -16.93
C GLN A 7 -18.55 -27.21 -15.66
N LEU A 8 -17.64 -26.48 -15.01
CA LEU A 8 -17.18 -26.82 -13.68
C LEU A 8 -18.39 -26.99 -12.74
N PRO A 9 -18.35 -27.92 -11.78
CA PRO A 9 -19.44 -28.09 -10.84
C PRO A 9 -19.70 -26.77 -10.09
N ARG A 10 -20.97 -26.32 -10.06
CA ARG A 10 -21.35 -25.11 -9.31
C ARG A 10 -21.05 -25.33 -7.83
N VAL A 11 -20.27 -24.42 -7.24
CA VAL A 11 -19.90 -24.46 -5.82
C VAL A 11 -20.82 -23.52 -5.05
N ARG A 12 -21.42 -24.01 -3.95
CA ARG A 12 -22.20 -23.19 -3.04
C ARG A 12 -21.25 -22.37 -2.16
N ALA A 13 -21.57 -21.10 -1.97
CA ALA A 13 -20.88 -20.25 -1.02
C ALA A 13 -21.01 -20.79 0.41
N SER A 14 -19.89 -20.83 1.13
CA SER A 14 -19.83 -21.20 2.56
C SER A 14 -20.40 -20.08 3.42
N GLU A 15 -21.06 -20.40 4.54
CA GLU A 15 -21.59 -19.35 5.43
C GLU A 15 -20.47 -18.45 5.97
N LEU A 16 -20.79 -17.17 6.19
CA LEU A 16 -19.85 -16.16 6.68
C LEU A 16 -19.72 -16.24 8.20
N VAL A 17 -18.52 -16.53 8.69
CA VAL A 17 -18.22 -16.74 10.11
C VAL A 17 -17.08 -15.83 10.54
N GLY A 18 -17.32 -15.03 11.58
CA GLY A 18 -16.34 -14.11 12.16
C GLY A 18 -16.78 -13.67 13.56
N ARG A 19 -15.98 -12.81 14.20
CA ARG A 19 -16.23 -12.29 15.55
C ARG A 19 -17.45 -11.39 15.61
N GLY A 20 -17.69 -10.60 14.57
CA GLY A 20 -18.76 -9.61 14.54
C GLY A 20 -18.89 -8.90 13.20
N TRP A 21 -19.84 -7.96 13.14
CA TRP A 21 -20.15 -7.15 11.96
C TRP A 21 -20.09 -5.66 12.28
N LEU A 22 -19.49 -4.89 11.38
CA LEU A 22 -19.57 -3.42 11.35
C LEU A 22 -20.48 -2.99 10.20
N ASN A 23 -21.02 -1.78 10.29
CA ASN A 23 -21.90 -1.19 9.29
C ASN A 23 -23.21 -1.97 9.03
N THR A 24 -23.76 -2.65 10.05
CA THR A 24 -25.00 -3.42 9.97
C THR A 24 -26.05 -3.05 11.03
N GLY A 25 -25.79 -1.99 11.80
CA GLY A 25 -26.65 -1.60 12.93
C GLY A 25 -26.72 -2.66 14.04
N GLY A 26 -25.66 -3.46 14.20
CA GLY A 26 -25.55 -4.53 15.19
C GLY A 26 -26.21 -5.85 14.76
N ARG A 27 -26.66 -5.98 13.51
CA ARG A 27 -27.21 -7.22 12.98
C ARG A 27 -26.11 -8.13 12.46
N SER A 28 -26.21 -9.42 12.77
CA SER A 28 -25.47 -10.45 12.03
C SER A 28 -26.14 -10.70 10.68
N ILE A 29 -25.35 -10.78 9.61
CA ILE A 29 -25.81 -11.09 8.26
C ILE A 29 -25.49 -12.56 7.94
N THR A 30 -26.43 -13.25 7.31
CA THR A 30 -26.21 -14.59 6.74
C THR A 30 -26.34 -14.56 5.22
N LEU A 31 -25.74 -15.52 4.51
CA LEU A 31 -25.93 -15.66 3.07
C LEU A 31 -27.39 -15.92 2.67
N ALA A 32 -28.22 -16.42 3.59
CA ALA A 32 -29.66 -16.57 3.37
C ALA A 32 -30.37 -15.22 3.29
N ASP A 33 -29.95 -14.23 4.09
CA ASP A 33 -30.50 -12.86 4.07
C ASP A 33 -30.22 -12.14 2.75
N LEU A 34 -29.16 -12.55 2.04
CA LEU A 34 -28.70 -11.96 0.79
C LEU A 34 -29.22 -12.69 -0.46
N ARG A 35 -30.13 -13.67 -0.30
CA ARG A 35 -30.72 -14.37 -1.44
C ARG A 35 -31.47 -13.40 -2.36
N GLY A 36 -31.16 -13.49 -3.64
CA GLY A 36 -31.67 -12.58 -4.65
C GLY A 36 -30.76 -11.39 -4.97
N LYS A 37 -29.61 -11.25 -4.31
CA LYS A 37 -28.61 -10.21 -4.59
C LYS A 37 -27.35 -10.82 -5.20
N VAL A 38 -26.68 -10.06 -6.07
CA VAL A 38 -25.28 -10.34 -6.36
C VAL A 38 -24.49 -9.97 -5.10
N VAL A 39 -23.56 -10.81 -4.66
CA VAL A 39 -22.71 -10.52 -3.50
C VAL A 39 -21.26 -10.54 -3.93
N VAL A 40 -20.50 -9.51 -3.58
CA VAL A 40 -19.05 -9.46 -3.73
C VAL A 40 -18.44 -9.51 -2.34
N LEU A 41 -17.68 -10.55 -2.04
CA LEU A 41 -16.85 -10.62 -0.84
C LEU A 41 -15.48 -10.04 -1.19
N ASP A 42 -15.03 -9.06 -0.42
CA ASP A 42 -13.68 -8.51 -0.50
C ASP A 42 -12.86 -8.97 0.70
N PHE A 43 -11.92 -9.89 0.51
CA PHE A 43 -11.00 -10.34 1.56
C PHE A 43 -9.83 -9.37 1.66
N TRP A 44 -9.88 -8.50 2.68
CA TRP A 44 -9.01 -7.34 2.78
C TRP A 44 -8.36 -7.22 4.16
N THR A 45 -7.32 -6.40 4.24
CA THR A 45 -6.66 -5.98 5.47
C THR A 45 -6.32 -4.50 5.31
N PHE A 46 -6.35 -3.73 6.39
CA PHE A 46 -6.34 -2.27 6.29
C PHE A 46 -4.95 -1.63 6.23
N CYS A 47 -3.90 -2.44 6.40
CA CYS A 47 -2.51 -2.03 6.16
C CYS A 47 -2.12 -2.04 4.68
N CYS A 48 -2.70 -2.92 3.87
CA CYS A 48 -2.20 -3.26 2.54
C CYS A 48 -2.69 -2.27 1.47
N ILE A 49 -1.77 -1.63 0.76
CA ILE A 49 -2.09 -0.62 -0.26
C ILE A 49 -2.94 -1.17 -1.40
N ASN A 50 -2.69 -2.43 -1.82
CA ASN A 50 -3.49 -3.09 -2.85
C ASN A 50 -4.96 -3.26 -2.42
N CYS A 51 -5.21 -3.50 -1.13
CA CYS A 51 -6.57 -3.54 -0.58
C CYS A 51 -7.22 -2.15 -0.62
N LEU A 52 -6.47 -1.10 -0.30
CA LEU A 52 -6.99 0.27 -0.32
C LEU A 52 -7.37 0.72 -1.73
N HIS A 53 -6.56 0.36 -2.75
CA HIS A 53 -6.91 0.60 -4.15
C HIS A 53 -8.21 -0.11 -4.55
N VAL A 54 -8.38 -1.37 -4.14
CA VAL A 54 -9.61 -2.12 -4.39
C VAL A 54 -10.83 -1.50 -3.70
N LEU A 55 -10.69 -0.96 -2.49
CA LEU A 55 -11.78 -0.22 -1.85
C LEU A 55 -12.27 0.93 -2.73
N ASP A 56 -11.35 1.68 -3.34
CA ASP A 56 -11.69 2.79 -4.24
C ASP A 56 -12.28 2.30 -5.58
N GLU A 57 -11.76 1.21 -6.15
CA GLU A 57 -12.33 0.55 -7.34
C GLU A 57 -13.80 0.13 -7.12
N LEU A 58 -14.13 -0.34 -5.92
CA LEU A 58 -15.46 -0.86 -5.60
C LEU A 58 -16.52 0.22 -5.39
N ARG A 59 -16.13 1.48 -5.10
CA ARG A 59 -17.08 2.56 -4.76
C ARG A 59 -18.09 2.84 -5.88
N GLU A 60 -17.61 2.98 -7.11
CA GLU A 60 -18.49 3.28 -8.25
C GLU A 60 -19.44 2.11 -8.55
N LEU A 61 -18.94 0.87 -8.42
CA LEU A 61 -19.74 -0.33 -8.61
C LEU A 61 -20.83 -0.44 -7.54
N GLU A 62 -20.49 -0.17 -6.28
CA GLU A 62 -21.41 -0.14 -5.15
C GLU A 62 -22.51 0.90 -5.35
N GLU A 63 -22.15 2.13 -5.72
CA GLU A 63 -23.13 3.20 -5.94
C GLU A 63 -24.09 2.87 -7.09
N ARG A 64 -23.56 2.38 -8.22
CA ARG A 64 -24.33 2.10 -9.44
C ARG A 64 -25.28 0.92 -9.28
N HIS A 65 -24.88 -0.10 -8.53
CA HIS A 65 -25.65 -1.35 -8.36
C HIS A 65 -26.19 -1.54 -6.94
N ARG A 66 -26.30 -0.48 -6.13
CA ARG A 66 -26.80 -0.57 -4.74
C ARG A 66 -28.13 -1.32 -4.57
N ASP A 67 -28.97 -1.31 -5.61
CA ASP A 67 -30.26 -1.97 -5.59
C ASP A 67 -30.17 -3.47 -5.90
N GLU A 68 -29.08 -3.98 -6.46
CA GLU A 68 -28.90 -5.38 -6.86
C GLU A 68 -27.70 -6.08 -6.22
N LEU A 69 -26.70 -5.31 -5.80
CA LEU A 69 -25.40 -5.73 -5.29
C LEU A 69 -25.29 -5.48 -3.78
N VAL A 70 -24.64 -6.40 -3.08
CA VAL A 70 -24.13 -6.18 -1.72
C VAL A 70 -22.65 -6.53 -1.71
N ILE A 71 -21.81 -5.55 -1.40
CA ILE A 71 -20.38 -5.78 -1.13
C ILE A 71 -20.24 -6.10 0.36
N ILE A 72 -19.35 -7.04 0.70
CA ILE A 72 -19.01 -7.37 2.08
C ILE A 72 -17.49 -7.39 2.20
N GLY A 73 -16.93 -6.48 2.99
CA GLY A 73 -15.53 -6.54 3.36
C GLY A 73 -15.32 -7.62 4.41
N VAL A 74 -14.61 -8.70 4.07
CA VAL A 74 -14.17 -9.73 5.01
C VAL A 74 -12.78 -9.37 5.51
N HIS A 75 -12.73 -8.59 6.60
CA HIS A 75 -11.49 -8.14 7.19
C HIS A 75 -10.72 -9.32 7.81
N SER A 76 -9.55 -9.59 7.22
CA SER A 76 -8.71 -10.76 7.49
C SER A 76 -7.28 -10.27 7.81
N PRO A 77 -6.93 -10.05 9.09
CA PRO A 77 -5.76 -9.26 9.48
C PRO A 77 -4.42 -9.88 9.07
N LYS A 78 -3.47 -9.03 8.67
CA LYS A 78 -2.05 -9.40 8.43
C LYS A 78 -1.22 -9.23 9.71
N PHE A 79 -1.40 -8.12 10.43
CA PHE A 79 -0.71 -7.76 11.66
C PHE A 79 -1.57 -8.01 12.91
N VAL A 80 -0.90 -8.09 14.07
CA VAL A 80 -1.58 -8.29 15.37
C VAL A 80 -2.49 -7.11 15.70
N HIS A 81 -2.05 -5.88 15.43
CA HIS A 81 -2.87 -4.67 15.64
C HIS A 81 -4.18 -4.70 14.88
N GLU A 82 -4.19 -5.24 13.65
CA GLU A 82 -5.39 -5.31 12.82
C GLU A 82 -6.47 -6.23 13.42
N ALA A 83 -6.10 -7.20 14.26
CA ALA A 83 -7.06 -8.06 14.95
C ALA A 83 -7.80 -7.35 16.10
N ASP A 84 -7.38 -6.16 16.52
CA ASP A 84 -8.09 -5.33 17.50
C ASP A 84 -9.38 -4.77 16.88
N PRO A 85 -10.57 -5.06 17.46
CA PRO A 85 -11.83 -4.55 16.92
C PRO A 85 -11.93 -3.01 16.95
N VAL A 86 -11.21 -2.33 17.85
CA VAL A 86 -11.17 -0.86 17.90
C VAL A 86 -10.36 -0.30 16.74
N ALA A 87 -9.22 -0.91 16.42
CA ALA A 87 -8.40 -0.53 15.28
C ALA A 87 -9.15 -0.78 13.96
N LEU A 88 -9.83 -1.93 13.84
CA LEU A 88 -10.70 -2.21 12.68
C LEU A 88 -11.79 -1.16 12.50
N ALA A 89 -12.49 -0.79 13.59
CA ALA A 89 -13.52 0.25 13.51
C ALA A 89 -12.95 1.61 13.07
N ALA A 90 -11.78 1.99 13.58
CA ALA A 90 -11.08 3.20 13.17
C ALA A 90 -10.65 3.15 11.69
N ALA A 91 -10.19 2.01 11.19
CA ALA A 91 -9.83 1.83 9.78
C ALA A 91 -11.04 1.91 8.83
N VAL A 92 -12.14 1.23 9.19
CA VAL A 92 -13.43 1.32 8.47
C VAL A 92 -13.91 2.76 8.37
N GLU A 93 -13.73 3.53 9.44
CA GLU A 93 -14.06 4.94 9.47
C GLU A 93 -13.10 5.80 8.64
N ARG A 94 -11.78 5.56 8.76
CA ARG A 94 -10.71 6.29 8.07
C ARG A 94 -10.86 6.23 6.56
N TYR A 95 -11.04 5.02 6.04
CA TYR A 95 -11.15 4.76 4.60
C TYR A 95 -12.59 4.86 4.11
N GLU A 96 -13.52 5.33 4.93
CA GLU A 96 -14.92 5.56 4.54
C GLU A 96 -15.55 4.34 3.86
N VAL A 97 -15.40 3.17 4.49
CA VAL A 97 -15.95 1.92 3.96
C VAL A 97 -17.48 1.94 4.10
N HIS A 98 -18.19 1.96 2.98
CA HIS A 98 -19.65 2.15 2.92
C HIS A 98 -20.46 0.86 2.70
N HIS A 99 -19.82 -0.29 2.89
CA HIS A 99 -20.46 -1.60 2.91
C HIS A 99 -20.36 -2.28 4.29
N PRO A 100 -21.16 -3.33 4.55
CA PRO A 100 -20.97 -4.23 5.68
C PRO A 100 -19.55 -4.80 5.74
N VAL A 101 -19.00 -4.89 6.96
CA VAL A 101 -17.68 -5.50 7.19
C VAL A 101 -17.82 -6.64 8.19
N LEU A 102 -17.38 -7.83 7.80
CA LEU A 102 -17.20 -8.98 8.68
C LEU A 102 -15.80 -8.94 9.27
N ASP A 103 -15.72 -9.03 10.59
CA ASP A 103 -14.47 -9.10 11.35
C ASP A 103 -14.05 -10.57 11.51
N ASP A 104 -13.07 -11.03 10.71
CA ASP A 104 -12.57 -12.42 10.65
C ASP A 104 -11.11 -12.54 11.18
N PRO A 105 -10.86 -12.29 12.47
CA PRO A 105 -9.51 -12.24 13.03
C PRO A 105 -8.83 -13.61 13.10
N GLU A 106 -9.60 -14.70 13.00
CA GLU A 106 -9.12 -16.09 13.02
C GLU A 106 -9.01 -16.70 11.61
N LEU A 107 -9.24 -15.91 10.55
CA LEU A 107 -9.17 -16.33 9.14
C LEU A 107 -10.07 -17.53 8.81
N VAL A 108 -11.23 -17.62 9.46
CA VAL A 108 -12.19 -18.73 9.31
C VAL A 108 -12.88 -18.63 7.95
N THR A 109 -13.47 -17.46 7.64
CA THR A 109 -14.11 -17.23 6.33
C THR A 109 -13.06 -17.17 5.24
N TRP A 110 -11.92 -16.51 5.48
CA TRP A 110 -10.75 -16.52 4.60
C TRP A 110 -10.40 -17.95 4.13
N SER A 111 -10.27 -18.88 5.09
CA SER A 111 -9.92 -20.27 4.82
C SER A 111 -11.05 -21.03 4.10
N ALA A 112 -12.31 -20.79 4.47
CA ALA A 112 -13.47 -21.44 3.87
C ALA A 112 -13.65 -21.10 2.38
N TYR A 113 -13.17 -19.93 1.96
CA TYR A 113 -13.17 -19.46 0.58
C TYR A 113 -11.83 -19.66 -0.13
N THR A 114 -10.86 -20.28 0.54
CA THR A 114 -9.52 -20.56 0.00
C THR A 114 -8.81 -19.30 -0.51
N ALA A 115 -9.04 -18.15 0.12
CA ALA A 115 -8.31 -16.92 -0.17
C ALA A 115 -6.80 -17.11 0.14
N ARG A 116 -5.94 -16.54 -0.70
CA ARG A 116 -4.47 -16.72 -0.64
C ARG A 116 -3.68 -15.42 -0.81
N ALA A 117 -4.33 -14.34 -1.20
CA ALA A 117 -3.72 -13.05 -1.44
C ALA A 117 -4.62 -11.94 -0.90
N TRP A 118 -4.00 -10.84 -0.47
CA TRP A 118 -4.71 -9.61 -0.15
C TRP A 118 -4.54 -8.66 -1.33
N PRO A 119 -5.63 -8.07 -1.86
CA PRO A 119 -7.03 -8.48 -1.68
C PRO A 119 -7.37 -9.78 -2.45
N THR A 120 -8.50 -10.40 -2.11
CA THR A 120 -9.16 -11.42 -2.94
C THR A 120 -10.65 -11.10 -3.02
N LEU A 121 -11.21 -11.00 -4.22
CA LEU A 121 -12.62 -10.76 -4.48
C LEU A 121 -13.32 -12.07 -4.83
N VAL A 122 -14.47 -12.37 -4.23
CA VAL A 122 -15.31 -13.53 -4.57
C VAL A 122 -16.70 -13.07 -4.94
N VAL A 123 -17.18 -13.45 -6.12
CA VAL A 123 -18.51 -13.08 -6.61
C VAL A 123 -19.47 -14.25 -6.45
N ILE A 124 -20.61 -13.99 -5.82
CA ILE A 124 -21.68 -14.95 -5.55
C ILE A 124 -22.95 -14.49 -6.29
N ASP A 125 -23.56 -15.41 -7.02
CA ASP A 125 -24.82 -15.15 -7.73
C ASP A 125 -26.04 -15.03 -6.78
N PRO A 126 -27.15 -14.44 -7.23
CA PRO A 126 -28.41 -14.34 -6.48
C PRO A 126 -28.97 -15.67 -5.95
N GLU A 127 -28.60 -16.79 -6.55
CA GLU A 127 -29.02 -18.13 -6.09
C GLU A 127 -28.11 -18.69 -4.99
N GLY A 128 -26.92 -18.13 -4.77
CA GLY A 128 -25.95 -18.51 -3.74
C GLY A 128 -24.77 -19.36 -4.20
N TYR A 129 -24.40 -19.29 -5.46
CA TYR A 129 -23.25 -20.00 -6.00
C TYR A 129 -22.10 -19.06 -6.28
N ILE A 130 -20.88 -19.51 -6.00
CA ILE A 130 -19.67 -18.79 -6.38
C ILE A 130 -19.53 -18.88 -7.90
N VAL A 131 -19.37 -17.72 -8.55
CA VAL A 131 -19.27 -17.58 -10.01
C VAL A 131 -17.95 -16.98 -10.47
N ALA A 132 -17.24 -16.27 -9.58
CA ALA A 132 -15.88 -15.80 -9.84
C ALA A 132 -15.08 -15.66 -8.53
N GLN A 133 -13.76 -15.71 -8.67
CA GLN A 133 -12.79 -15.34 -7.66
C GLN A 133 -11.68 -14.59 -8.37
N MET A 134 -11.19 -13.47 -7.83
CA MET A 134 -10.13 -12.63 -8.42
C MET A 134 -9.16 -12.28 -7.30
N ALA A 135 -7.86 -12.51 -7.50
CA ALA A 135 -6.83 -12.12 -6.54
C ALA A 135 -6.14 -10.84 -7.00
N GLY A 136 -5.70 -10.02 -6.06
CA GLY A 136 -5.03 -8.75 -6.35
C GLY A 136 -5.99 -7.62 -6.73
N GLU A 137 -5.41 -6.50 -7.17
CA GLU A 137 -6.08 -5.27 -7.59
C GLU A 137 -6.26 -5.19 -9.11
N GLY A 138 -7.00 -4.18 -9.60
CA GLY A 138 -7.17 -3.90 -11.03
C GLY A 138 -8.34 -4.62 -11.70
N HIS A 139 -9.34 -5.07 -10.93
CA HIS A 139 -10.45 -5.89 -11.45
C HIS A 139 -11.75 -5.12 -11.69
N ALA A 140 -11.78 -3.80 -11.42
CA ALA A 140 -12.96 -2.95 -11.53
C ALA A 140 -13.80 -3.21 -12.80
N ARG A 141 -13.16 -3.19 -13.98
CA ARG A 141 -13.85 -3.38 -15.27
C ARG A 141 -14.42 -4.79 -15.44
N ASN A 142 -13.68 -5.81 -14.99
CA ASN A 142 -14.12 -7.20 -15.06
C ASN A 142 -15.31 -7.44 -14.12
N LEU A 143 -15.27 -6.85 -12.93
CA LEU A 143 -16.37 -6.88 -11.97
C LEU A 143 -17.63 -6.21 -12.50
N GLU A 144 -17.51 -5.03 -13.11
CA GLU A 144 -18.63 -4.31 -13.73
C GLU A 144 -19.35 -5.20 -14.76
N ILE A 145 -18.60 -5.74 -15.73
CA ILE A 145 -19.15 -6.62 -16.78
C ILE A 145 -19.84 -7.85 -16.16
N LEU A 146 -19.21 -8.47 -15.17
CA LEU A 146 -19.74 -9.66 -14.51
C LEU A 146 -21.03 -9.35 -13.74
N VAL A 147 -21.06 -8.27 -12.95
CA VAL A 147 -22.24 -7.87 -12.17
C VAL A 147 -23.40 -7.52 -13.10
N GLU A 148 -23.17 -6.74 -14.16
CA GLU A 148 -24.20 -6.41 -15.15
C GLU A 148 -24.78 -7.65 -15.84
N GLY A 149 -23.90 -8.60 -16.17
CA GLY A 149 -24.27 -9.90 -16.73
C GLY A 149 -25.15 -10.72 -15.77
N LEU A 150 -24.75 -10.82 -14.51
CA LEU A 150 -25.51 -11.53 -13.46
C LEU A 150 -26.86 -10.86 -13.20
N VAL A 151 -26.92 -9.54 -13.14
CA VAL A 151 -28.17 -8.79 -13.00
C VAL A 151 -29.12 -9.13 -14.14
N THR A 152 -28.64 -9.06 -15.39
CA THR A 152 -29.46 -9.38 -16.57
C THR A 152 -29.95 -10.84 -16.55
N GLU A 153 -29.07 -11.79 -16.24
CA GLU A 153 -29.40 -13.21 -16.18
C GLU A 153 -30.45 -13.51 -15.10
N HIS A 154 -30.24 -13.00 -13.89
CA HIS A 154 -31.08 -13.32 -12.74
C HIS A 154 -32.40 -12.53 -12.72
N ASP A 155 -32.45 -11.38 -13.40
CA ASP A 155 -33.71 -10.68 -13.71
C ASP A 155 -34.57 -11.53 -14.65
N ALA A 156 -33.99 -12.06 -15.74
CA ALA A 156 -34.68 -12.94 -16.67
C ALA A 156 -35.15 -14.26 -16.03
N LYS A 157 -34.38 -14.79 -15.07
CA LYS A 157 -34.76 -15.98 -14.27
C LYS A 157 -35.82 -15.68 -13.20
N GLY A 158 -36.07 -14.41 -12.87
CA GLY A 158 -36.95 -14.02 -11.75
C GLY A 158 -36.37 -14.35 -10.37
N THR A 159 -35.05 -14.48 -10.26
CA THR A 159 -34.33 -14.78 -9.01
C THR A 159 -33.66 -13.57 -8.39
N LEU A 160 -33.66 -12.41 -9.06
CA LEU A 160 -33.08 -11.16 -8.58
C LEU A 160 -34.10 -10.38 -7.72
N HIS A 161 -33.63 -9.82 -6.61
CA HIS A 161 -34.39 -8.96 -5.71
C HIS A 161 -33.76 -7.57 -5.64
N ARG A 162 -34.59 -6.53 -5.84
CA ARG A 162 -34.15 -5.13 -5.76
C ARG A 162 -34.54 -4.47 -4.44
N GLY A 163 -33.70 -3.55 -3.95
CA GLY A 163 -33.95 -2.74 -2.75
C GLY A 163 -32.73 -2.58 -1.85
N ASP A 164 -32.90 -1.99 -0.67
CA ASP A 164 -31.78 -1.68 0.21
C ASP A 164 -31.03 -2.93 0.71
N GLY A 165 -29.71 -2.83 0.74
CA GLY A 165 -28.83 -3.81 1.40
C GLY A 165 -28.84 -3.68 2.92
N PRO A 166 -28.07 -4.54 3.63
CA PRO A 166 -28.01 -4.53 5.09
C PRO A 166 -27.09 -3.44 5.66
N TYR A 167 -26.55 -2.56 4.82
CA TYR A 167 -25.67 -1.47 5.23
C TYR A 167 -26.40 -0.47 6.15
N VAL A 168 -25.73 -0.09 7.23
CA VAL A 168 -26.14 0.97 8.13
C VAL A 168 -24.91 1.86 8.37
N PRO A 169 -24.96 3.15 8.00
CA PRO A 169 -23.82 4.03 8.18
C PRO A 169 -23.47 4.20 9.66
N PRO A 170 -22.17 4.28 10.01
CA PRO A 170 -21.76 4.59 11.37
C PRO A 170 -22.15 6.02 11.75
N ALA A 171 -22.16 6.32 13.05
CA ALA A 171 -22.39 7.68 13.52
C ALA A 171 -21.23 8.58 13.08
N PRO A 172 -21.49 9.78 12.55
CA PRO A 172 -20.43 10.70 12.16
C PRO A 172 -19.68 11.16 13.41
N THR A 173 -18.35 11.15 13.33
CA THR A 173 -17.46 11.79 14.31
C THR A 173 -17.23 13.24 13.90
N SER A 174 -17.16 14.14 14.88
CA SER A 174 -16.82 15.55 14.65
C SER A 174 -15.56 15.90 15.44
N GLY A 175 -14.70 16.73 14.85
CA GLY A 175 -13.45 17.15 15.44
C GLY A 175 -12.77 18.22 14.60
N THR A 176 -11.74 18.86 15.15
CA THR A 176 -10.91 19.81 14.39
C THR A 176 -10.15 19.10 13.27
N LEU A 177 -9.54 17.96 13.62
CA LEU A 177 -8.86 17.05 12.70
C LEU A 177 -9.61 15.72 12.66
N ARG A 178 -9.41 14.96 11.58
CA ARG A 178 -9.94 13.62 11.40
C ARG A 178 -8.90 12.75 10.68
N PHE A 179 -8.35 11.76 11.40
CA PHE A 179 -7.25 10.91 10.92
C PHE A 179 -6.10 11.70 10.27
N PRO A 180 -5.51 12.69 10.98
CA PRO A 180 -4.39 13.43 10.41
C PRO A 180 -3.23 12.49 10.07
N ALA A 181 -2.63 12.68 8.90
CA ALA A 181 -1.62 11.78 8.36
C ALA A 181 -0.19 12.30 8.56
N LYS A 182 0.01 13.61 8.35
CA LYS A 182 1.31 14.28 8.47
C LYS A 182 1.11 15.72 8.96
N ALA A 183 2.13 16.29 9.57
CA ALA A 183 2.19 17.71 9.90
C ALA A 183 3.53 18.31 9.50
N LEU A 184 3.53 19.62 9.25
CA LEU A 184 4.71 20.47 9.04
C LEU A 184 4.70 21.66 9.98
N ALA A 185 5.85 22.00 10.56
CA ALA A 185 6.03 23.30 11.20
C ALA A 185 6.23 24.38 10.14
N LEU A 186 5.46 25.47 10.25
CA LEU A 186 5.61 26.63 9.37
C LEU A 186 6.51 27.70 10.03
N PRO A 187 7.22 28.55 9.25
CA PRO A 187 8.09 29.60 9.80
C PRO A 187 7.39 30.59 10.75
N GLY A 188 6.07 30.73 10.65
CA GLY A 188 5.25 31.56 11.54
C GLY A 188 4.96 30.97 12.93
N GLY A 189 5.38 29.73 13.19
CA GLY A 189 5.11 29.02 14.45
C GLY A 189 3.79 28.24 14.49
N THR A 190 3.03 28.24 13.40
CA THR A 190 1.83 27.42 13.19
C THR A 190 2.20 26.05 12.58
N PHE A 191 1.23 25.14 12.50
CA PHE A 191 1.39 23.86 11.84
C PHE A 191 0.43 23.69 10.68
N LEU A 192 0.91 23.20 9.54
CA LEU A 192 0.07 22.71 8.46
C LEU A 192 -0.07 21.19 8.62
N VAL A 193 -1.31 20.70 8.64
CA VAL A 193 -1.64 19.29 8.86
C VAL A 193 -2.35 18.75 7.63
N ALA A 194 -1.93 17.59 7.16
CA ALA A 194 -2.66 16.82 6.16
C ALA A 194 -3.79 16.09 6.89
N ASP A 195 -4.98 16.66 6.80
CA ASP A 195 -6.18 16.23 7.52
C ASP A 195 -6.92 15.21 6.64
N ALA A 196 -6.32 14.03 6.48
CA ALA A 196 -6.67 13.05 5.45
C ALA A 196 -8.16 12.67 5.47
N GLY A 197 -8.72 12.45 6.67
CA GLY A 197 -10.12 12.09 6.87
C GLY A 197 -11.10 13.26 6.68
N HIS A 198 -10.64 14.49 6.53
CA HIS A 198 -11.44 15.62 6.04
C HIS A 198 -11.07 16.02 4.60
N HIS A 199 -10.29 15.20 3.88
CA HIS A 199 -9.88 15.44 2.50
C HIS A 199 -9.42 16.88 2.24
N SER A 200 -8.64 17.42 3.18
CA SER A 200 -8.21 18.82 3.18
C SER A 200 -6.92 18.98 3.98
N LEU A 201 -6.35 20.18 3.95
CA LEU A 201 -5.28 20.59 4.85
C LEU A 201 -5.86 21.51 5.93
N ALA A 202 -5.37 21.36 7.15
CA ALA A 202 -5.71 22.20 8.28
C ALA A 202 -4.48 22.98 8.74
N GLU A 203 -4.54 24.31 8.73
CA GLU A 203 -3.56 25.12 9.43
C GLU A 203 -4.04 25.33 10.87
N VAL A 204 -3.25 24.89 11.84
CA VAL A 204 -3.53 25.00 13.27
C VAL A 204 -2.50 25.89 13.95
N ASP A 205 -2.91 26.53 15.05
CA ASP A 205 -2.05 27.42 15.84
C ASP A 205 -0.88 26.65 16.51
N ALA A 206 0.03 27.37 17.14
CA ALA A 206 1.18 26.84 17.86
C ALA A 206 0.81 25.88 19.01
N ASP A 207 -0.47 25.82 19.41
CA ASP A 207 -1.02 24.84 20.36
C ASP A 207 -1.35 23.48 19.70
N GLY A 208 -1.35 23.37 18.37
CA GLY A 208 -1.66 22.15 17.63
C GLY A 208 -3.12 21.71 17.68
N GLU A 209 -4.02 22.54 18.23
CA GLU A 209 -5.43 22.22 18.46
C GLU A 209 -6.37 23.26 17.83
N THR A 210 -6.01 24.54 17.86
CA THR A 210 -6.84 25.64 17.37
C THR A 210 -6.75 25.76 15.85
N LEU A 211 -7.85 25.47 15.15
CA LEU A 211 -7.95 25.64 13.70
C LEU A 211 -7.92 27.12 13.31
N LEU A 212 -6.96 27.50 12.46
CA LEU A 212 -6.84 28.85 11.92
C LEU A 212 -7.54 28.95 10.56
N ARG A 213 -7.33 27.97 9.68
CA ARG A 213 -8.02 27.85 8.39
C ARG A 213 -7.94 26.45 7.82
N ARG A 214 -8.76 26.19 6.81
CA ARG A 214 -8.76 24.96 6.01
C ARG A 214 -8.44 25.28 4.55
N ILE A 215 -7.76 24.36 3.87
CA ILE A 215 -7.47 24.42 2.44
C ILE A 215 -7.96 23.11 1.82
N GLY A 216 -8.97 23.19 0.97
CA GLY A 216 -9.70 22.07 0.40
C GLY A 216 -11.16 22.10 0.83
N SER A 217 -12.09 21.82 -0.09
CA SER A 217 -13.53 21.83 0.16
C SER A 217 -14.00 20.72 1.13
N GLY A 218 -13.17 19.70 1.33
CA GLY A 218 -13.48 18.49 2.08
C GLY A 218 -14.25 17.43 1.29
N GLU A 219 -14.55 17.71 0.02
CA GLU A 219 -15.05 16.70 -0.92
C GLU A 219 -13.89 16.03 -1.64
N ARG A 220 -13.98 14.70 -1.81
CA ARG A 220 -13.00 13.94 -2.60
C ARG A 220 -12.92 14.43 -4.04
N GLY A 221 -11.71 14.39 -4.60
CA GLY A 221 -11.46 14.53 -6.03
C GLY A 221 -10.22 15.37 -6.34
N LEU A 222 -9.86 15.43 -7.62
CA LEU A 222 -8.67 16.15 -8.11
C LEU A 222 -9.08 17.46 -8.79
N VAL A 223 -9.29 18.51 -7.97
CA VAL A 223 -9.69 19.84 -8.46
C VAL A 223 -8.71 20.89 -7.95
N ASP A 224 -8.16 21.69 -8.86
CA ASP A 224 -7.32 22.87 -8.58
C ASP A 224 -8.21 24.10 -8.29
N GLY A 225 -7.68 25.10 -7.60
CA GLY A 225 -8.42 26.34 -7.35
C GLY A 225 -8.05 27.05 -6.05
N GLY A 226 -8.96 27.91 -5.58
CA GLY A 226 -8.84 28.55 -4.27
C GLY A 226 -9.03 27.57 -3.10
N PRO A 227 -8.80 28.01 -1.85
CA PRO A 227 -8.86 27.13 -0.67
C PRO A 227 -10.24 26.52 -0.41
N ASP A 228 -11.33 27.11 -0.91
CA ASP A 228 -12.69 26.56 -0.78
C ASP A 228 -13.16 25.76 -2.02
N GLU A 229 -12.39 25.79 -3.11
CA GLU A 229 -12.72 25.16 -4.39
C GLU A 229 -11.90 23.89 -4.63
N ALA A 230 -10.63 23.91 -4.22
CA ALA A 230 -9.73 22.79 -4.40
C ALA A 230 -10.27 21.54 -3.71
N ARG A 231 -10.07 20.38 -4.33
CA ARG A 231 -10.42 19.08 -3.76
C ARG A 231 -9.15 18.26 -3.62
N PHE A 232 -9.07 17.52 -2.52
CA PHE A 232 -8.06 16.49 -2.28
C PHE A 232 -8.78 15.16 -2.08
N SER A 233 -8.04 14.05 -2.08
CA SER A 233 -8.55 12.75 -1.70
C SER A 233 -7.51 12.08 -0.82
N GLU A 234 -7.77 12.13 0.50
CA GLU A 234 -6.88 11.63 1.55
C GLU A 234 -5.43 12.14 1.40
N PRO A 235 -5.18 13.46 1.51
CA PRO A 235 -3.83 14.00 1.46
C PRO A 235 -3.01 13.48 2.65
N ASN A 236 -1.79 13.03 2.38
CA ASN A 236 -0.87 12.48 3.39
C ASN A 236 0.40 13.33 3.52
N GLY A 237 1.46 12.99 2.78
CA GLY A 237 2.76 13.65 2.85
C GLY A 237 2.73 15.14 2.61
N LEU A 238 3.60 15.87 3.30
CA LEU A 238 3.76 17.31 3.14
C LEU A 238 5.25 17.67 3.13
N ALA A 239 5.69 18.46 2.15
CA ALA A 239 7.06 18.98 2.05
C ALA A 239 7.05 20.50 1.85
N LEU A 240 7.65 21.23 2.79
CA LEU A 240 7.94 22.66 2.61
C LEU A 240 9.16 22.82 1.68
N LEU A 241 9.01 23.61 0.63
CA LEU A 241 10.11 23.91 -0.28
C LEU A 241 11.06 24.95 0.31
N PRO A 242 12.36 24.94 -0.06
CA PRO A 242 13.26 26.06 0.22
C PRO A 242 12.73 27.37 -0.36
N ASP A 243 12.93 28.49 0.34
CA ASP A 243 12.41 29.81 -0.04
C ASP A 243 12.76 30.23 -1.47
N ASP A 244 13.98 29.91 -1.93
CA ASP A 244 14.45 30.25 -3.28
C ASP A 244 13.83 29.36 -4.37
N VAL A 245 13.47 28.12 -4.03
CA VAL A 245 12.70 27.22 -4.90
C VAL A 245 11.26 27.71 -4.95
N ALA A 246 10.62 27.90 -3.80
CA ALA A 246 9.23 28.35 -3.67
C ALA A 246 8.99 29.67 -4.40
N ALA A 247 9.90 30.64 -4.26
CA ALA A 247 9.83 31.93 -4.95
C ALA A 247 9.92 31.79 -6.49
N GLN A 248 10.65 30.80 -7.00
CA GLN A 248 10.76 30.55 -8.43
C GLN A 248 9.52 29.86 -8.99
N VAL A 249 8.95 28.89 -8.26
CA VAL A 249 7.89 28.01 -8.77
C VAL A 249 6.47 28.50 -8.42
N GLY A 250 6.35 29.41 -7.45
CA GLY A 250 5.11 30.08 -7.10
C GLY A 250 4.18 29.32 -6.15
N TYR A 251 4.67 28.24 -5.53
CA TYR A 251 4.00 27.48 -4.46
C TYR A 251 5.02 27.11 -3.38
N ASP A 252 4.56 26.91 -2.15
CA ASP A 252 5.41 26.76 -0.97
C ASP A 252 5.49 25.31 -0.48
N VAL A 253 4.38 24.57 -0.59
CA VAL A 253 4.27 23.20 -0.07
C VAL A 253 3.92 22.24 -1.19
N VAL A 254 4.60 21.10 -1.25
CA VAL A 254 4.21 19.93 -2.03
C VAL A 254 3.43 18.96 -1.14
N VAL A 255 2.31 18.47 -1.65
CA VAL A 255 1.40 17.56 -0.96
C VAL A 255 1.33 16.26 -1.74
N ALA A 256 1.47 15.14 -1.04
CA ALA A 256 1.13 13.82 -1.57
C ALA A 256 -0.38 13.61 -1.43
N ASP A 257 -1.12 13.76 -2.53
CA ASP A 257 -2.56 13.60 -2.58
C ASP A 257 -2.88 12.16 -2.98
N THR A 258 -2.86 11.29 -1.97
CA THR A 258 -2.56 9.87 -2.12
C THR A 258 -3.59 9.14 -2.98
N VAL A 259 -4.87 9.29 -2.69
CA VAL A 259 -5.95 8.59 -3.43
C VAL A 259 -6.22 9.24 -4.78
N ASN A 260 -5.87 10.52 -4.96
CA ASN A 260 -5.87 11.13 -6.29
C ASN A 260 -4.65 10.71 -7.13
N HIS A 261 -3.72 9.94 -6.58
CA HIS A 261 -2.46 9.55 -7.25
C HIS A 261 -1.73 10.77 -7.85
N ALA A 262 -1.65 11.85 -7.08
CA ALA A 262 -1.16 13.13 -7.56
C ALA A 262 -0.23 13.82 -6.54
N LEU A 263 0.65 14.68 -7.05
CA LEU A 263 1.35 15.68 -6.25
C LEU A 263 0.67 17.02 -6.44
N ARG A 264 0.42 17.75 -5.35
CA ARG A 264 -0.25 19.06 -5.36
C ARG A 264 0.67 20.13 -4.80
N GLY A 265 0.60 21.34 -5.34
CA GLY A 265 1.33 22.51 -4.90
C GLY A 265 0.38 23.46 -4.20
N VAL A 266 0.74 23.88 -2.99
CA VAL A 266 -0.06 24.81 -2.17
C VAL A 266 0.74 26.08 -1.96
N ARG A 267 0.11 27.21 -2.26
CA ARG A 267 0.64 28.53 -1.91
C ARG A 267 0.09 28.96 -0.56
N LEU A 268 0.94 29.11 0.44
CA LEU A 268 0.55 29.39 1.82
C LEU A 268 -0.09 30.78 1.98
N VAL A 269 0.30 31.78 1.18
CA VAL A 269 -0.20 33.14 1.37
C VAL A 269 -1.72 33.26 1.21
N ASP A 270 -2.33 32.45 0.34
CA ASP A 270 -3.76 32.52 0.04
C ASP A 270 -4.45 31.15 -0.03
N GLY A 271 -3.70 30.05 0.08
CA GLY A 271 -4.23 28.69 0.06
C GLY A 271 -4.60 28.18 -1.32
N SER A 272 -4.14 28.82 -2.41
CA SER A 272 -4.41 28.29 -3.76
C SER A 272 -3.69 26.97 -4.00
N VAL A 273 -4.36 26.03 -4.66
CA VAL A 273 -3.86 24.68 -4.93
C VAL A 273 -3.76 24.44 -6.43
N VAL A 274 -2.66 23.83 -6.87
CA VAL A 274 -2.41 23.39 -8.25
C VAL A 274 -1.92 21.96 -8.31
N THR A 275 -2.24 21.22 -9.37
CA THR A 275 -1.69 19.88 -9.60
C THR A 275 -0.27 19.99 -10.18
N LEU A 276 0.70 19.28 -9.62
CA LEU A 276 2.11 19.32 -10.03
C LEU A 276 2.46 18.13 -10.92
N ALA A 277 2.06 16.94 -10.49
CA ALA A 277 2.27 15.67 -11.19
C ALA A 277 1.12 14.71 -10.90
N GLY A 278 0.95 13.68 -11.73
CA GLY A 278 -0.16 12.74 -11.63
C GLY A 278 -1.31 13.10 -12.56
N THR A 279 -1.95 12.06 -13.11
CA THR A 279 -3.11 12.17 -14.01
C THR A 279 -4.45 12.09 -13.27
N GLY A 280 -4.46 11.63 -12.02
CA GLY A 280 -5.67 11.19 -11.33
C GLY A 280 -5.91 9.67 -11.43
N GLU A 281 -5.15 8.97 -12.28
CA GLU A 281 -5.27 7.52 -12.46
C GLU A 281 -4.08 6.79 -11.83
N GLN A 282 -4.35 5.61 -11.27
CA GLN A 282 -3.34 4.74 -10.68
C GLN A 282 -2.35 4.23 -11.74
N TYR A 283 -1.06 4.28 -11.41
CA TYR A 283 -0.03 3.51 -12.09
C TYR A 283 -0.16 2.04 -11.67
N MET A 284 -0.60 1.18 -12.59
CA MET A 284 -0.81 -0.25 -12.36
C MET A 284 0.40 -1.04 -12.85
N VAL A 285 1.10 -1.77 -11.98
CA VAL A 285 2.34 -2.48 -12.38
C VAL A 285 2.08 -3.38 -13.59
N GLY A 286 2.89 -3.19 -14.65
CA GLY A 286 2.77 -3.94 -15.90
C GLY A 286 1.73 -3.41 -16.91
N ALA A 287 0.85 -2.48 -16.55
CA ALA A 287 -0.13 -1.93 -17.48
C ALA A 287 0.53 -1.18 -18.66
N ALA A 288 0.03 -1.41 -19.88
CA ALA A 288 0.61 -0.88 -21.11
C ALA A 288 0.46 0.65 -21.24
N ASP A 289 -0.53 1.22 -20.56
CA ASP A 289 -0.88 2.63 -20.55
C ASP A 289 -0.18 3.44 -19.45
N ASN A 290 0.76 2.83 -18.72
CA ASN A 290 1.71 3.55 -17.84
C ASN A 290 2.70 4.44 -18.58
N SER A 291 2.66 4.45 -19.92
CA SER A 291 3.53 5.28 -20.74
C SER A 291 3.39 6.75 -20.33
N PRO A 292 4.47 7.45 -19.95
CA PRO A 292 4.37 8.82 -19.50
C PRO A 292 3.82 9.70 -20.63
N GLY A 293 2.71 10.39 -20.36
CA GLY A 293 2.19 11.44 -21.23
C GLY A 293 3.11 12.66 -21.28
N GLU A 294 2.66 13.73 -21.93
CA GLU A 294 3.46 14.97 -21.97
C GLU A 294 3.58 15.62 -20.59
N GLY A 295 4.80 15.62 -20.04
CA GLY A 295 5.14 16.30 -18.79
C GLY A 295 4.64 15.59 -17.51
N PRO A 296 4.82 16.22 -16.34
CA PRO A 296 4.58 15.60 -15.05
C PRO A 296 3.10 15.29 -14.78
N ARG A 297 2.18 16.11 -15.31
CA ARG A 297 0.72 15.90 -15.23
C ARG A 297 0.22 14.79 -16.16
N GLY A 298 1.02 14.38 -17.15
CA GLY A 298 0.72 13.25 -18.01
C GLY A 298 1.27 11.91 -17.47
N THR A 299 1.99 11.93 -16.35
CA THR A 299 2.60 10.74 -15.76
C THR A 299 1.69 10.16 -14.68
N LYS A 300 1.27 8.90 -14.81
CA LYS A 300 0.53 8.20 -13.75
C LYS A 300 1.42 7.98 -12.54
N LEU A 301 0.88 8.20 -11.34
CA LEU A 301 1.55 7.86 -10.07
C LEU A 301 0.75 6.75 -9.38
N SER A 302 1.29 6.12 -8.34
CA SER A 302 0.55 5.13 -7.56
C SER A 302 0.69 5.41 -6.07
N SER A 303 -0.33 6.07 -5.53
CA SER A 303 -0.46 6.39 -4.11
C SER A 303 0.80 7.00 -3.49
N PRO A 304 1.20 8.22 -3.91
CA PRO A 304 2.27 8.94 -3.23
C PRO A 304 1.87 9.15 -1.77
N TRP A 305 2.66 8.64 -0.83
CA TRP A 305 2.28 8.57 0.57
C TRP A 305 2.95 9.63 1.41
N ASP A 306 4.27 9.79 1.28
CA ASP A 306 5.03 10.86 1.92
C ASP A 306 5.91 11.60 0.93
N VAL A 307 6.20 12.85 1.24
CA VAL A 307 7.09 13.71 0.44
C VAL A 307 8.02 14.48 1.36
N THR A 308 9.27 14.68 0.94
CA THR A 308 10.22 15.53 1.65
C THR A 308 11.17 16.21 0.68
N TRP A 309 11.57 17.45 0.97
CA TRP A 309 12.65 18.08 0.21
C TRP A 309 13.96 17.36 0.56
N TRP A 310 14.66 16.84 -0.45
CA TRP A 310 15.94 16.16 -0.29
C TRP A 310 17.06 17.01 -0.90
N PRO A 311 17.86 17.72 -0.08
CA PRO A 311 18.88 18.64 -0.59
C PRO A 311 19.91 17.99 -1.50
N GLN A 312 20.25 16.73 -1.28
CA GLN A 312 21.26 16.02 -2.06
C GLN A 312 20.79 15.73 -3.49
N ALA A 313 19.47 15.56 -3.69
CA ALA A 313 18.86 15.40 -5.00
C ALA A 313 18.38 16.72 -5.62
N GLN A 314 18.37 17.82 -4.84
CA GLN A 314 17.74 19.09 -5.22
C GLN A 314 16.30 18.91 -5.73
N ALA A 315 15.56 17.98 -5.12
CA ALA A 315 14.23 17.58 -5.53
C ALA A 315 13.38 17.19 -4.32
N VAL A 316 12.07 17.13 -4.51
CA VAL A 316 11.15 16.51 -3.56
C VAL A 316 11.20 15.00 -3.77
N ALA A 317 11.72 14.27 -2.78
CA ALA A 317 11.61 12.82 -2.76
C ALA A 317 10.17 12.41 -2.44
N VAL A 318 9.70 11.35 -3.09
CA VAL A 318 8.31 10.88 -3.03
C VAL A 318 8.33 9.38 -2.71
N ALA A 319 7.69 9.00 -1.61
CA ALA A 319 7.48 7.59 -1.29
C ALA A 319 6.24 7.11 -2.06
N MET A 320 6.46 6.34 -3.12
CA MET A 320 5.40 5.84 -4.00
C MET A 320 4.93 4.49 -3.46
N ALA A 321 4.07 4.54 -2.43
CA ALA A 321 3.67 3.37 -1.67
C ALA A 321 2.99 2.31 -2.55
N GLY A 322 2.13 2.76 -3.47
CA GLY A 322 1.25 1.90 -4.27
C GLY A 322 1.96 1.06 -5.34
N ASN A 323 3.22 1.34 -5.66
CA ASN A 323 4.02 0.46 -6.52
C ASN A 323 5.41 0.20 -5.92
N HIS A 324 5.59 0.42 -4.62
CA HIS A 324 6.81 0.07 -3.87
C HIS A 324 8.09 0.66 -4.45
N THR A 325 8.06 1.95 -4.80
CA THR A 325 9.21 2.67 -5.35
C THR A 325 9.43 4.02 -4.67
N ILE A 326 10.62 4.59 -4.86
CA ILE A 326 10.93 5.97 -4.46
C ILE A 326 11.09 6.78 -5.74
N TRP A 327 10.44 7.94 -5.79
CA TRP A 327 10.46 8.87 -6.91
C TRP A 327 11.05 10.22 -6.50
N ALA A 328 11.39 11.06 -7.48
CA ALA A 328 11.81 12.44 -7.28
C ALA A 328 10.99 13.38 -8.17
N TYR A 329 10.61 14.52 -7.61
CA TYR A 329 9.97 15.63 -8.32
C TYR A 329 10.86 16.87 -8.25
N GLU A 330 11.39 17.31 -9.39
CA GLU A 330 12.13 18.57 -9.51
C GLU A 330 11.14 19.69 -9.88
N PRO A 331 10.99 20.70 -9.00
CA PRO A 331 9.91 21.67 -9.13
C PRO A 331 10.17 22.79 -10.14
N ARG A 332 11.42 23.12 -10.48
CA ARG A 332 11.78 24.24 -11.37
C ARG A 332 11.56 23.91 -12.85
N GLU A 333 11.86 22.68 -13.25
CA GLU A 333 11.67 22.13 -14.59
C GLU A 333 10.36 21.33 -14.68
N GLY A 334 9.77 20.95 -13.54
CA GLY A 334 8.57 20.14 -13.49
C GLY A 334 8.83 18.72 -13.95
N ARG A 335 9.91 18.10 -13.48
CA ARG A 335 10.30 16.75 -13.85
C ARG A 335 9.92 15.77 -12.75
N VAL A 336 9.34 14.63 -13.11
CA VAL A 336 8.97 13.56 -12.16
C VAL A 336 9.49 12.24 -12.68
N GLU A 337 10.17 11.47 -11.82
CA GLU A 337 10.76 10.20 -12.22
C GLU A 337 10.97 9.25 -11.05
N GLN A 338 11.03 7.97 -11.38
CA GLN A 338 11.44 6.93 -10.44
C GLN A 338 12.94 7.07 -10.13
N LEU A 339 13.29 6.93 -8.86
CA LEU A 339 14.65 6.99 -8.33
C LEU A 339 15.17 5.61 -7.92
N ALA A 340 14.34 4.83 -7.22
CA ALA A 340 14.71 3.54 -6.67
C ALA A 340 13.51 2.57 -6.65
N GLY A 341 13.80 1.28 -6.56
CA GLY A 341 12.79 0.22 -6.46
C GLY A 341 12.59 -0.51 -7.79
N THR A 342 12.20 -1.78 -7.73
CA THR A 342 11.85 -2.59 -8.91
C THR A 342 10.35 -2.82 -9.07
N MET A 343 9.54 -2.21 -8.21
CA MET A 343 8.10 -2.47 -8.01
C MET A 343 7.76 -3.82 -7.37
N ASN A 344 8.75 -4.66 -7.05
CA ASN A 344 8.52 -5.86 -6.26
C ASN A 344 8.32 -5.49 -4.79
N GLU A 345 7.31 -6.08 -4.16
CA GLU A 345 7.06 -5.94 -2.73
C GLU A 345 8.01 -6.84 -1.93
N GLY A 346 8.88 -6.25 -1.11
CA GLY A 346 9.75 -7.01 -0.21
C GLY A 346 10.91 -6.22 0.37
N LEU A 347 11.86 -6.95 0.96
CA LEU A 347 13.04 -6.37 1.59
C LEU A 347 14.30 -6.83 0.85
N GLN A 348 14.83 -5.98 -0.01
CA GLN A 348 16.10 -6.21 -0.69
C GLN A 348 16.93 -4.93 -0.75
N ASP A 349 18.15 -5.01 -0.21
CA ASP A 349 19.16 -3.95 -0.28
C ASP A 349 19.98 -4.04 -1.58
N GLY A 350 20.75 -2.98 -1.87
CA GLY A 350 21.66 -2.94 -3.01
C GLY A 350 21.51 -1.68 -3.86
N PRO A 351 22.00 -1.68 -5.11
CA PRO A 351 21.86 -0.56 -6.03
C PRO A 351 20.39 -0.12 -6.16
N LEU A 352 20.15 1.19 -6.30
CA LEU A 352 18.78 1.75 -6.25
C LEU A 352 17.80 1.08 -7.23
N GLY A 353 18.25 0.75 -8.45
CA GLY A 353 17.44 0.08 -9.47
C GLY A 353 17.25 -1.43 -9.27
N GLN A 354 17.78 -2.01 -8.20
CA GLN A 354 17.66 -3.44 -7.84
C GLN A 354 17.05 -3.64 -6.45
N ALA A 355 17.00 -2.59 -5.62
CA ALA A 355 16.40 -2.64 -4.31
C ALA A 355 14.88 -2.90 -4.40
N TRP A 356 14.34 -3.66 -3.44
CA TRP A 356 12.90 -3.87 -3.30
C TRP A 356 12.45 -3.13 -2.06
N PHE A 357 11.26 -2.53 -2.11
CA PHE A 357 10.63 -1.84 -0.99
C PHE A 357 9.27 -2.48 -0.75
N ALA A 358 8.59 -2.10 0.33
CA ALA A 358 7.25 -2.59 0.61
C ALA A 358 6.44 -1.49 1.27
N GLN A 359 5.70 -0.76 0.44
CA GLN A 359 4.80 0.31 0.85
C GLN A 359 5.50 1.35 1.73
N THR A 360 6.57 1.95 1.21
CA THR A 360 7.27 3.02 1.92
C THR A 360 6.31 4.19 2.18
N SER A 361 6.19 4.62 3.44
CA SER A 361 5.15 5.56 3.88
C SER A 361 5.68 6.78 4.63
N GLY A 362 6.98 6.82 4.97
CA GLY A 362 7.58 7.93 5.68
C GLY A 362 8.95 8.29 5.14
N LEU A 363 9.24 9.58 5.00
CA LEU A 363 10.52 10.10 4.51
C LEU A 363 11.10 11.16 5.46
N ALA A 364 12.42 11.14 5.61
CA ALA A 364 13.16 12.22 6.26
C ALA A 364 14.58 12.36 5.69
N ALA A 365 14.91 13.55 5.17
CA ALA A 365 16.27 13.85 4.72
C ALA A 365 17.18 14.15 5.93
N GLY A 366 18.32 13.46 6.00
CA GLY A 366 19.34 13.64 7.01
C GLY A 366 20.44 14.63 6.61
N PRO A 367 21.12 15.27 7.57
CA PRO A 367 22.23 16.18 7.31
C PRO A 367 23.49 15.45 6.79
N ASP A 368 23.58 14.14 6.99
CA ASP A 368 24.56 13.24 6.39
C ASP A 368 24.32 12.99 4.89
N GLY A 369 23.15 13.42 4.40
CA GLY A 369 22.71 13.32 3.04
C GLY A 369 21.91 12.09 2.69
N ARG A 370 21.67 11.22 3.67
CA ARG A 370 20.75 10.09 3.53
C ARG A 370 19.31 10.54 3.43
N LEU A 371 18.54 9.80 2.65
CA LEU A 371 17.09 9.83 2.77
C LEU A 371 16.66 8.62 3.62
N TRP A 372 16.15 8.86 4.83
CA TRP A 372 15.61 7.83 5.71
C TRP A 372 14.16 7.52 5.35
N LEU A 373 13.80 6.23 5.45
CA LEU A 373 12.56 5.66 4.95
C LEU A 373 11.88 4.81 6.04
N ALA A 374 10.59 5.01 6.26
CA ALA A 374 9.73 4.03 6.94
C ALA A 374 9.15 3.07 5.88
N ASP A 375 9.64 1.83 5.85
CA ASP A 375 9.21 0.81 4.88
C ASP A 375 8.19 -0.10 5.56
N SER A 376 6.91 0.23 5.39
CA SER A 376 5.83 -0.13 6.32
C SER A 376 5.53 -1.63 6.32
N GLU A 377 5.33 -2.22 5.15
CA GLU A 377 4.86 -3.61 5.05
C GLU A 377 5.93 -4.62 5.47
N VAL A 378 7.23 -4.24 5.38
CA VAL A 378 8.39 -5.01 5.90
C VAL A 378 8.80 -4.61 7.31
N SER A 379 8.06 -3.71 7.95
CA SER A 379 8.31 -3.23 9.32
C SER A 379 9.77 -2.78 9.52
N ALA A 380 10.29 -1.98 8.58
CA ALA A 380 11.71 -1.65 8.52
C ALA A 380 11.98 -0.13 8.55
N LEU A 381 13.15 0.22 9.12
CA LEU A 381 13.77 1.53 8.92
C LEU A 381 14.88 1.35 7.88
N ARG A 382 14.81 2.11 6.79
CA ARG A 382 15.74 2.00 5.66
C ARG A 382 16.31 3.35 5.27
N TYR A 383 17.30 3.37 4.40
CA TYR A 383 17.89 4.60 3.90
C TYR A 383 18.36 4.47 2.45
N LEU A 384 18.39 5.60 1.74
CA LEU A 384 19.08 5.75 0.46
C LEU A 384 20.32 6.62 0.62
N ASP A 385 21.42 6.18 0.02
CA ASP A 385 22.66 6.94 -0.17
C ASP A 385 22.81 7.26 -1.67
N LEU A 386 23.01 8.54 -2.02
CA LEU A 386 23.44 8.94 -3.35
C LEU A 386 24.94 9.10 -3.40
N ALA A 387 25.55 8.54 -4.46
CA ALA A 387 26.90 8.89 -4.82
C ALA A 387 27.00 10.39 -5.16
N PRO A 388 28.13 11.05 -4.85
CA PRO A 388 28.37 12.41 -5.31
C PRO A 388 28.26 12.49 -6.84
N ALA A 389 27.68 13.58 -7.36
CA ALA A 389 27.71 13.85 -8.79
C ALA A 389 29.17 13.92 -9.28
N ASP A 390 29.51 13.18 -10.34
CA ASP A 390 30.82 13.33 -10.98
C ASP A 390 30.89 14.73 -11.65
N ASP A 391 32.04 15.41 -11.57
CA ASP A 391 32.32 16.74 -12.18
C ASP A 391 31.99 16.86 -13.70
N ALA A 392 31.67 15.74 -14.36
CA ALA A 392 31.35 15.62 -15.78
C ALA A 392 29.85 15.71 -16.11
N VAL A 393 28.97 15.63 -15.11
CA VAL A 393 27.53 15.90 -15.27
C VAL A 393 27.35 17.34 -14.82
N GLY A 394 26.88 18.22 -15.73
CA GLY A 394 26.56 19.60 -15.35
C GLY A 394 25.48 19.65 -14.25
N ASP A 395 24.97 20.83 -13.93
CA ASP A 395 23.99 21.08 -12.85
C ASP A 395 22.62 20.33 -12.96
N ASP A 396 22.51 19.26 -13.75
CA ASP A 396 21.34 18.36 -13.86
C ASP A 396 21.40 17.26 -12.78
N TYR A 397 20.98 17.62 -11.56
CA TYR A 397 21.07 16.79 -10.36
C TYR A 397 20.15 15.56 -10.37
N LEU A 398 19.10 15.52 -11.19
CA LEU A 398 18.34 14.29 -11.43
C LEU A 398 18.66 13.54 -12.74
N ALA A 399 19.75 13.87 -13.46
CA ALA A 399 20.35 12.92 -14.41
C ALA A 399 20.93 11.64 -13.76
N VAL A 400 20.83 11.49 -12.43
CA VAL A 400 21.33 10.36 -11.64
C VAL A 400 20.43 9.11 -11.75
N THR A 401 19.24 9.24 -12.30
CA THR A 401 18.14 8.39 -11.88
C THR A 401 17.62 7.46 -12.98
N VAL A 402 17.81 6.16 -12.74
CA VAL A 402 17.29 4.99 -13.50
C VAL A 402 17.83 4.78 -14.92
N SER A 403 18.29 5.81 -15.64
CA SER A 403 18.99 5.63 -16.94
C SER A 403 20.43 5.10 -16.81
N ARG A 404 20.98 5.04 -15.59
CA ARG A 404 22.18 4.25 -15.26
C ARG A 404 21.79 2.97 -14.53
N ALA A 405 21.09 2.07 -15.22
CA ALA A 405 21.02 0.66 -14.84
C ALA A 405 22.45 0.08 -14.80
N GLY A 406 23.15 0.26 -13.68
CA GLY A 406 24.57 -0.04 -13.52
C GLY A 406 25.37 0.94 -12.64
N ASP A 407 24.80 2.05 -12.15
CA ASP A 407 25.49 2.86 -11.12
C ASP A 407 25.38 2.16 -9.76
N GLU A 408 26.40 1.34 -9.44
CA GLU A 408 26.51 0.62 -8.18
C GLU A 408 26.91 1.52 -7.00
N ARG A 409 27.14 2.83 -7.22
CA ARG A 409 27.64 3.75 -6.18
C ARG A 409 26.52 4.32 -5.30
N SER A 410 25.29 4.42 -5.82
CA SER A 410 24.10 4.79 -5.05
C SER A 410 23.35 3.54 -4.63
N ALA A 411 22.96 3.44 -3.36
CA ALA A 411 22.41 2.21 -2.81
C ALA A 411 21.34 2.46 -1.75
N ALA A 412 20.44 1.48 -1.64
CA ALA A 412 19.52 1.34 -0.53
C ALA A 412 20.11 0.39 0.52
N GLY A 413 19.90 0.71 1.80
CA GLY A 413 20.31 -0.13 2.92
C GLY A 413 19.23 -0.23 3.99
N THR A 414 19.27 -1.31 4.75
CA THR A 414 18.36 -1.54 5.88
C THR A 414 19.07 -1.31 7.22
N ALA A 415 18.47 -0.48 8.07
CA ALA A 415 18.97 -0.21 9.42
C ALA A 415 18.28 -1.08 10.48
N VAL A 416 16.97 -1.29 10.36
CA VAL A 416 16.16 -2.13 11.27
C VAL A 416 15.13 -2.87 10.42
N GLY A 417 14.82 -4.12 10.76
CA GLY A 417 13.79 -4.93 10.09
C GLY A 417 14.35 -6.16 9.39
N ALA A 418 13.52 -7.20 9.26
CA ALA A 418 13.94 -8.51 8.73
C ALA A 418 13.06 -9.04 7.57
N GLY A 419 11.87 -8.45 7.33
CA GLY A 419 11.00 -8.81 6.21
C GLY A 419 9.52 -8.64 6.49
N LEU A 420 8.67 -9.02 5.52
CA LEU A 420 7.21 -8.79 5.50
C LEU A 420 6.41 -9.36 6.68
N PHE A 421 6.97 -10.30 7.44
CA PHE A 421 6.25 -11.02 8.51
C PHE A 421 7.00 -11.06 9.84
N ASP A 422 8.14 -10.37 9.94
CA ASP A 422 8.98 -10.33 11.14
C ASP A 422 8.83 -8.96 11.79
N PHE A 423 7.93 -8.87 12.76
CA PHE A 423 7.51 -7.60 13.36
C PHE A 423 7.18 -7.74 14.85
N GLY A 424 6.99 -6.64 15.55
CA GLY A 424 6.69 -6.63 16.98
C GLY A 424 7.31 -5.45 17.68
N LEU A 425 7.36 -5.49 19.01
CA LEU A 425 7.87 -4.40 19.84
C LEU A 425 9.07 -4.89 20.66
N ARG A 426 10.26 -4.78 20.07
CA ARG A 426 11.52 -5.16 20.72
C ARG A 426 12.60 -4.11 20.48
N ASP A 427 13.16 -3.57 21.56
CA ASP A 427 14.38 -2.77 21.59
C ASP A 427 15.62 -3.66 21.63
N GLY A 428 16.77 -3.12 21.31
CA GLY A 428 18.01 -3.90 21.25
C GLY A 428 18.95 -3.43 20.15
N ALA A 429 19.98 -4.24 19.90
CA ALA A 429 20.80 -4.09 18.70
C ALA A 429 19.88 -4.06 17.47
N ALA A 430 20.21 -3.23 16.49
CA ALA A 430 19.32 -2.93 15.37
C ALA A 430 18.93 -4.16 14.53
N ASP A 431 19.82 -5.16 14.45
CA ASP A 431 19.62 -6.44 13.79
C ASP A 431 18.65 -7.40 14.55
N GLN A 432 18.34 -7.09 15.80
CA GLN A 432 17.43 -7.85 16.66
C GLN A 432 16.15 -7.09 17.01
N ALA A 433 16.15 -5.78 16.80
CA ALA A 433 15.02 -4.91 17.08
C ALA A 433 13.87 -5.18 16.10
N LEU A 434 12.65 -4.98 16.59
CA LEU A 434 11.43 -5.16 15.80
C LEU A 434 10.59 -3.89 15.86
N LEU A 435 9.96 -3.59 14.72
CA LEU A 435 8.94 -2.57 14.52
C LEU A 435 7.66 -3.26 14.03
N GLN A 436 6.55 -2.54 13.93
CA GLN A 436 5.31 -3.01 13.33
C GLN A 436 4.65 -1.89 12.52
N HIS A 437 4.70 -2.04 11.19
CA HIS A 437 4.09 -1.13 10.22
C HIS A 437 4.37 0.38 10.49
N PRO A 438 5.65 0.80 10.56
CA PRO A 438 5.99 2.19 10.86
C PRO A 438 5.64 3.12 9.70
N LEU A 439 4.91 4.21 9.95
CA LEU A 439 4.51 5.17 8.92
C LEU A 439 5.35 6.44 8.87
N GLY A 440 6.00 6.82 9.98
CA GLY A 440 6.66 8.12 10.11
C GLY A 440 8.12 7.99 10.51
N VAL A 441 8.98 8.85 9.95
CA VAL A 441 10.38 8.99 10.36
C VAL A 441 10.75 10.46 10.50
N ALA A 442 11.68 10.75 11.41
CA ALA A 442 12.27 12.07 11.57
C ALA A 442 13.72 11.97 12.05
N VAL A 443 14.59 12.84 11.55
CA VAL A 443 15.99 12.91 11.99
C VAL A 443 16.09 13.85 13.19
N LEU A 444 16.65 13.36 14.30
CA LEU A 444 16.86 14.13 15.51
C LEU A 444 18.15 14.96 15.43
N PRO A 445 18.25 16.07 16.20
CA PRO A 445 19.44 16.93 16.20
C PRO A 445 20.77 16.24 16.55
N ASP A 446 20.74 15.09 17.23
CA ASP A 446 21.91 14.28 17.56
C ASP A 446 22.32 13.30 16.44
N GLY A 447 21.59 13.29 15.32
CA GLY A 447 21.79 12.40 14.18
C GLY A 447 21.12 11.02 14.32
N SER A 448 20.44 10.75 15.42
CA SER A 448 19.60 9.56 15.57
C SER A 448 18.25 9.72 14.86
N ILE A 449 17.56 8.62 14.61
CA ILE A 449 16.33 8.58 13.82
C ILE A 449 15.16 8.21 14.72
N ALA A 450 14.17 9.10 14.82
CA ALA A 450 12.90 8.78 15.44
C ALA A 450 11.98 8.10 14.42
N VAL A 451 11.30 7.03 14.84
CA VAL A 451 10.39 6.23 14.02
C VAL A 451 9.03 6.19 14.71
N ALA A 452 7.97 6.58 14.01
CA ALA A 452 6.61 6.35 14.45
C ALA A 452 6.25 4.90 14.12
N ASP A 453 6.36 4.06 15.15
CA ASP A 453 6.12 2.62 15.10
C ASP A 453 4.63 2.38 15.29
N THR A 454 3.89 2.62 14.22
CA THR A 454 2.46 2.96 14.22
C THR A 454 1.59 1.90 14.88
N TYR A 455 1.73 0.64 14.49
CA TYR A 455 0.89 -0.44 15.03
C TYR A 455 1.32 -0.92 16.41
N ASN A 456 2.53 -0.56 16.86
CA ASN A 456 2.93 -0.72 18.26
C ASN A 456 2.51 0.47 19.14
N GLY A 457 1.88 1.50 18.56
CA GLY A 457 1.45 2.70 19.29
C GLY A 457 2.62 3.43 19.95
N ALA A 458 3.78 3.47 19.30
CA ALA A 458 5.03 3.90 19.90
C ALA A 458 5.83 4.88 19.03
N VAL A 459 6.68 5.67 19.69
CA VAL A 459 7.81 6.36 19.02
C VAL A 459 9.08 5.66 19.44
N ARG A 460 9.86 5.21 18.47
CA ARG A 460 11.13 4.50 18.65
C ARG A 460 12.28 5.38 18.21
N ARG A 461 13.48 5.11 18.70
CA ARG A 461 14.72 5.78 18.31
C ARG A 461 15.73 4.75 17.87
N TYR A 462 16.23 4.90 16.65
CA TYR A 462 17.42 4.23 16.15
C TYR A 462 18.62 5.17 16.29
N ALA A 463 19.60 4.77 17.10
CA ALA A 463 20.88 5.44 17.23
C ALA A 463 21.94 4.69 16.41
N PRO A 464 22.47 5.29 15.32
CA PRO A 464 23.56 4.68 14.55
C PRO A 464 24.80 4.45 15.42
N GLY A 465 25.54 3.37 15.17
CA GLY A 465 26.76 3.05 15.91
C GLY A 465 27.69 2.14 15.12
N ALA A 466 28.95 2.00 15.58
CA ALA A 466 29.96 1.18 14.91
C ALA A 466 29.57 -0.31 14.79
N ASP A 467 28.72 -0.79 15.70
CA ASP A 467 28.24 -2.18 15.76
C ASP A 467 26.83 -2.35 15.13
N GLY A 468 26.44 -1.49 14.18
CA GLY A 468 25.14 -1.59 13.49
C GLY A 468 23.98 -0.78 14.10
N GLY A 469 24.20 -0.20 15.28
CA GLY A 469 23.25 0.72 15.92
C GLY A 469 22.31 0.06 16.94
N GLN A 470 21.55 0.89 17.65
CA GLN A 470 20.71 0.48 18.78
C GLN A 470 19.32 1.11 18.66
N VAL A 471 18.28 0.31 18.92
CA VAL A 471 16.89 0.77 19.01
C VAL A 471 16.45 0.86 20.47
N THR A 472 15.76 1.95 20.81
CA THR A 472 15.14 2.20 22.13
C THR A 472 13.74 2.81 21.96
N THR A 473 12.88 2.65 22.95
CA THR A 473 11.53 3.24 22.95
C THR A 473 11.54 4.63 23.61
N LEU A 474 11.00 5.63 22.92
CA LEU A 474 10.87 7.02 23.41
C LEU A 474 9.50 7.30 24.02
N ALA A 475 8.44 6.74 23.45
CA ALA A 475 7.07 6.88 23.94
C ALA A 475 6.19 5.69 23.52
N ARG A 476 5.09 5.49 24.25
CA ARG A 476 4.08 4.45 24.02
C ARG A 476 2.69 5.01 24.28
N ASP A 477 1.69 4.15 24.09
CA ASP A 477 0.27 4.42 24.32
C ASP A 477 -0.26 5.55 23.41
N LEU A 478 0.30 5.62 22.19
CA LEU A 478 -0.11 6.52 21.13
C LEU A 478 -1.06 5.80 20.18
N ALA A 479 -2.10 6.49 19.73
CA ALA A 479 -3.11 5.92 18.83
C ALA A 479 -2.66 6.06 17.37
N GLU A 480 -2.01 5.01 16.85
CA GLU A 480 -1.49 4.94 15.48
C GLU A 480 -0.70 6.20 15.09
N PRO A 481 0.48 6.45 15.71
CA PRO A 481 1.31 7.58 15.34
C PRO A 481 1.75 7.45 13.88
N SER A 482 1.40 8.43 13.05
CA SER A 482 1.62 8.40 11.59
C SER A 482 2.74 9.34 11.13
N GLY A 483 3.00 10.41 11.88
CA GLY A 483 3.98 11.43 11.52
C GLY A 483 4.70 12.02 12.73
N LEU A 484 5.89 12.54 12.49
CA LEU A 484 6.76 13.15 13.51
C LEU A 484 7.29 14.49 13.00
N VAL A 485 7.22 15.52 13.82
CA VAL A 485 7.84 16.83 13.56
C VAL A 485 8.80 17.14 14.70
N VAL A 486 10.06 17.42 14.37
CA VAL A 486 11.07 17.85 15.35
C VAL A 486 10.94 19.35 15.53
N LEU A 487 10.72 19.79 16.77
CA LEU A 487 10.61 21.19 17.13
C LEU A 487 11.88 21.65 17.88
N PRO A 488 12.37 22.88 17.60
CA PRO A 488 13.44 23.47 18.38
C PRO A 488 12.99 23.64 19.84
N SER A 489 13.82 23.20 20.80
CA SER A 489 13.58 23.41 22.22
C SER A 489 14.85 23.87 22.94
N PRO A 490 14.79 24.91 23.80
CA PRO A 490 15.95 25.36 24.57
C PRO A 490 16.43 24.33 25.62
N ASP A 491 15.53 23.45 26.04
CA ASP A 491 15.73 22.51 27.15
C ASP A 491 15.88 21.05 26.72
N GLY A 492 15.90 20.74 25.42
CA GLY A 492 15.96 19.36 24.93
C GLY A 492 15.53 19.25 23.48
N ILE A 493 14.82 18.17 23.17
CA ILE A 493 14.15 17.97 21.88
C ILE A 493 12.66 17.87 22.18
N GLU A 494 11.85 18.62 21.45
CA GLU A 494 10.39 18.44 21.48
C GLU A 494 9.96 17.81 20.16
N LEU A 495 9.18 16.74 20.25
CA LEU A 495 8.56 16.08 19.11
C LEU A 495 7.07 16.38 19.12
N LEU A 496 6.53 16.78 17.98
CA LEU A 496 5.10 16.76 17.73
C LEU A 496 4.76 15.46 17.00
N VAL A 497 3.97 14.62 17.63
CA VAL A 497 3.52 13.33 17.10
C VAL A 497 2.13 13.51 16.53
N VAL A 498 1.94 13.10 15.27
CA VAL A 498 0.61 13.02 14.65
C VAL A 498 -0.01 11.69 15.06
N GLU A 499 -1.03 11.71 15.92
CA GLU A 499 -1.77 10.51 16.31
C GLU A 499 -3.03 10.38 15.44
N SER A 500 -2.94 9.60 14.37
CA SER A 500 -4.02 9.52 13.36
C SER A 500 -5.32 9.02 13.99
N ALA A 501 -5.28 7.88 14.69
CA ALA A 501 -6.47 7.29 15.29
C ALA A 501 -6.99 8.05 16.52
N ALA A 502 -6.22 9.00 17.08
CA ALA A 502 -6.71 9.91 18.12
C ALA A 502 -7.16 11.28 17.58
N HIS A 503 -7.10 11.50 16.28
CA HIS A 503 -7.55 12.74 15.63
C HIS A 503 -6.85 14.01 16.19
N ARG A 504 -5.57 13.91 16.57
CA ARG A 504 -4.85 15.02 17.25
C ARG A 504 -3.35 15.04 17.00
N LEU A 505 -2.73 16.14 17.43
CA LEU A 505 -1.27 16.29 17.55
C LEU A 505 -0.86 16.25 19.02
N THR A 506 0.14 15.44 19.35
CA THR A 506 0.62 15.25 20.73
C THR A 506 2.06 15.70 20.88
N ARG A 507 2.34 16.54 21.89
CA ARG A 507 3.71 16.97 22.20
C ARG A 507 4.40 15.99 23.14
N LEU A 508 5.56 15.53 22.72
CA LEU A 508 6.46 14.70 23.49
C LEU A 508 7.75 15.48 23.75
N ARG A 509 8.10 15.68 25.03
CA ARG A 509 9.35 16.33 25.42
C ARG A 509 10.38 15.26 25.77
N LEU A 510 11.50 15.28 25.07
CA LEU A 510 12.61 14.37 25.27
C LEU A 510 13.75 15.09 26.02
N PRO A 511 14.46 14.38 26.93
CA PRO A 511 15.61 14.94 27.61
C PRO A 511 16.79 15.16 26.64
N LYS A 512 17.75 16.02 27.01
CA LYS A 512 18.90 16.40 26.15
C LYS A 512 19.79 15.25 25.71
N ASP A 513 19.87 14.19 26.51
CA ASP A 513 20.63 12.97 26.24
C ASP A 513 19.85 11.93 25.44
N VAL A 514 18.56 12.18 25.15
CA VAL A 514 17.64 11.32 24.37
C VAL A 514 17.77 9.83 24.74
N ALA A 515 17.88 9.57 26.04
CA ALA A 515 17.88 8.21 26.55
C ALA A 515 16.43 7.69 26.54
N GLY A 516 16.14 6.78 25.62
CA GLY A 516 14.89 6.00 25.64
C GLY A 516 14.94 4.90 26.70
N GLU A 517 13.79 4.24 26.91
CA GLU A 517 13.74 2.99 27.67
C GLU A 517 14.12 1.81 26.78
N ILE A 518 14.74 0.77 27.36
CA ILE A 518 14.97 -0.50 26.67
C ILE A 518 13.82 -1.43 27.08
N LEU A 519 12.99 -1.78 26.11
CA LEU A 519 11.82 -2.63 26.28
C LEU A 519 11.90 -3.86 25.36
N ASP A 520 11.54 -5.02 25.89
CA ASP A 520 11.27 -6.23 25.09
C ASP A 520 9.86 -6.71 25.45
N ALA A 521 8.88 -6.34 24.63
CA ALA A 521 7.50 -6.81 24.75
C ALA A 521 7.26 -8.09 23.92
N GLY A 522 8.30 -8.63 23.28
CA GLY A 522 8.26 -9.85 22.49
C GLY A 522 8.28 -9.60 20.98
N ALA A 523 8.55 -10.70 20.26
CA ALA A 523 8.46 -10.76 18.80
C ALA A 523 7.13 -11.40 18.41
N HIS A 524 6.54 -10.89 17.34
CA HIS A 524 5.42 -11.52 16.68
C HIS A 524 5.85 -11.97 15.27
N ARG A 525 5.24 -13.03 14.80
CA ARG A 525 5.39 -13.46 13.42
C ARG A 525 4.02 -13.90 12.95
N THR A 526 3.53 -13.33 11.86
CA THR A 526 2.26 -13.79 11.29
C THR A 526 2.42 -15.24 10.87
N GLN A 527 1.68 -16.15 11.48
CA GLN A 527 1.51 -17.50 10.96
C GLN A 527 0.44 -17.43 9.87
N ARG A 528 0.85 -17.14 8.62
CA ARG A 528 0.00 -17.49 7.48
C ARG A 528 -0.22 -19.01 7.49
N PRO A 529 -1.32 -19.52 6.91
CA PRO A 529 -1.46 -20.95 6.63
C PRO A 529 -0.23 -21.41 5.85
N VAL A 530 0.65 -22.12 6.54
CA VAL A 530 1.92 -22.58 5.99
C VAL A 530 1.61 -23.69 5.00
N THR A 531 2.13 -23.56 3.78
CA THR A 531 2.05 -24.64 2.80
C THR A 531 3.17 -25.64 3.09
N ASP A 532 2.82 -26.85 3.51
CA ASP A 532 3.80 -27.92 3.66
C ASP A 532 4.30 -28.35 2.26
N VAL A 533 5.61 -28.27 2.03
CA VAL A 533 6.26 -28.61 0.76
C VAL A 533 7.28 -29.72 0.93
N ALA A 534 7.38 -30.61 -0.06
CA ALA A 534 8.40 -31.66 -0.05
C ALA A 534 9.81 -31.08 -0.31
N PRO A 535 10.84 -31.57 0.39
CA PRO A 535 12.23 -31.26 0.05
C PRO A 535 12.62 -31.86 -1.32
N GLY A 536 13.61 -31.26 -1.98
CA GLY A 536 14.10 -31.72 -3.27
C GLY A 536 13.30 -31.15 -4.45
N THR A 537 13.03 -31.97 -5.47
CA THR A 537 12.32 -31.51 -6.68
C THR A 537 10.88 -31.14 -6.35
N PHE A 538 10.50 -29.93 -6.72
CA PHE A 538 9.19 -29.35 -6.43
C PHE A 538 8.64 -28.63 -7.67
N ALA A 539 7.39 -28.86 -8.04
CA ALA A 539 6.77 -28.26 -9.22
C ALA A 539 5.89 -27.05 -8.84
N LEU A 540 6.27 -25.87 -9.29
CA LEU A 540 5.43 -24.68 -9.25
C LEU A 540 4.63 -24.58 -10.54
N ASP A 541 3.32 -24.42 -10.45
CA ASP A 541 2.42 -24.30 -11.59
C ASP A 541 1.53 -23.05 -11.41
N VAL A 542 1.74 -22.03 -12.23
CA VAL A 542 0.87 -20.86 -12.28
C VAL A 542 -0.17 -21.08 -13.38
N VAL A 543 -1.41 -21.31 -13.00
CA VAL A 543 -2.49 -21.61 -13.95
C VAL A 543 -3.13 -20.31 -14.37
N PHE A 544 -2.84 -19.86 -15.59
CA PHE A 544 -3.52 -18.72 -16.20
C PHE A 544 -4.74 -19.11 -17.04
N THR A 545 -5.88 -18.46 -16.78
CA THR A 545 -7.09 -18.60 -17.61
C THR A 545 -7.51 -17.22 -18.14
N PRO A 546 -7.42 -16.97 -19.46
CA PRO A 546 -7.92 -15.74 -20.08
C PRO A 546 -9.42 -15.53 -19.85
N ALA A 547 -9.87 -14.28 -19.75
CA ALA A 547 -11.28 -13.93 -19.69
C ALA A 547 -12.07 -14.48 -20.88
N ALA A 548 -13.37 -14.64 -20.69
CA ALA A 548 -14.26 -15.08 -21.76
C ALA A 548 -14.19 -14.12 -22.94
N GLY A 549 -13.80 -14.64 -24.12
CA GLY A 549 -13.60 -13.82 -25.32
C GLY A 549 -12.16 -13.38 -25.55
N GLN A 550 -11.20 -13.79 -24.71
CA GLN A 550 -9.77 -13.54 -24.90
C GLN A 550 -8.98 -14.84 -25.10
N LYS A 551 -7.74 -14.72 -25.58
CA LYS A 551 -6.80 -15.83 -25.81
C LYS A 551 -5.37 -15.40 -25.51
N TYR A 552 -4.50 -16.37 -25.26
CA TYR A 552 -3.05 -16.12 -25.34
C TYR A 552 -2.67 -15.63 -26.73
N ASP A 553 -1.77 -14.68 -26.78
CA ASP A 553 -1.26 -14.12 -28.02
C ASP A 553 0.26 -14.02 -28.00
N ASP A 554 0.91 -15.09 -28.46
CA ASP A 554 2.38 -15.15 -28.54
C ASP A 554 2.95 -14.61 -29.85
N ARG A 555 2.15 -13.89 -30.67
CA ARG A 555 2.55 -13.44 -32.02
C ARG A 555 3.81 -12.58 -32.04
N TYR A 556 4.10 -11.84 -30.96
CA TYR A 556 5.23 -10.91 -30.85
C TYR A 556 6.24 -11.28 -29.76
N GLY A 557 6.12 -12.48 -29.19
CA GLY A 557 6.95 -12.96 -28.09
C GLY A 557 6.11 -13.71 -27.06
N PRO A 558 6.74 -14.26 -26.01
CA PRO A 558 6.03 -14.97 -24.96
C PRO A 558 5.04 -14.03 -24.26
N SER A 559 3.78 -14.42 -24.22
CA SER A 559 2.70 -13.68 -23.53
C SER A 559 2.76 -13.81 -22.01
N THR A 560 3.76 -14.50 -21.47
CA THR A 560 3.86 -14.83 -20.05
C THR A 560 5.26 -14.57 -19.50
N ARG A 561 5.33 -14.22 -18.22
CA ARG A 561 6.56 -14.08 -17.44
C ARG A 561 6.33 -14.65 -16.05
N LEU A 562 7.31 -15.42 -15.56
CA LEU A 562 7.34 -15.97 -14.22
C LEU A 562 8.69 -15.68 -13.58
N GLN A 563 8.67 -14.96 -12.47
CA GLN A 563 9.82 -14.71 -11.61
C GLN A 563 9.63 -15.46 -10.29
N VAL A 564 10.68 -16.15 -9.84
CA VAL A 564 10.66 -16.91 -8.59
C VAL A 564 11.89 -16.56 -7.74
N SER A 565 11.68 -16.28 -6.47
CA SER A 565 12.75 -16.14 -5.48
C SER A 565 12.30 -16.68 -4.12
N SER A 566 13.16 -16.62 -3.11
CA SER A 566 12.80 -17.06 -1.76
C SER A 566 13.46 -16.24 -0.66
N THR A 567 12.80 -16.18 0.49
CA THR A 567 13.37 -15.72 1.75
C THR A 567 13.26 -16.84 2.80
N PRO A 568 14.36 -17.36 3.32
CA PRO A 568 15.73 -16.96 2.99
C PRO A 568 16.14 -17.48 1.58
N PRO A 569 17.13 -16.86 0.91
CA PRO A 569 17.55 -17.26 -0.44
C PRO A 569 17.97 -18.74 -0.54
N GLU A 570 18.58 -19.27 0.52
CA GLU A 570 19.02 -20.67 0.61
C GLU A 570 17.88 -21.69 0.66
N LEU A 571 16.61 -21.27 0.79
CA LEU A 571 15.45 -22.17 0.66
C LEU A 571 15.42 -22.82 -0.72
N LEU A 572 15.85 -22.12 -1.76
CA LEU A 572 15.93 -22.61 -3.13
C LEU A 572 17.38 -22.90 -3.52
N LEU A 573 17.69 -24.17 -3.77
CA LEU A 573 18.97 -24.59 -4.33
C LEU A 573 19.02 -24.42 -5.86
N ASP A 574 17.86 -24.31 -6.51
CA ASP A 574 17.71 -24.13 -7.96
C ASP A 574 16.28 -23.67 -8.31
N GLY A 575 16.10 -23.06 -9.47
CA GLY A 575 14.81 -22.60 -10.00
C GLY A 575 14.46 -21.14 -9.70
N THR A 576 15.37 -20.38 -9.10
CA THR A 576 15.25 -18.92 -8.90
C THR A 576 15.46 -18.14 -10.21
N GLY A 577 14.88 -16.95 -10.29
CA GLY A 577 15.07 -16.00 -11.38
C GLY A 577 13.86 -15.89 -12.32
N ASP A 578 14.08 -15.24 -13.46
CA ASP A 578 13.06 -14.99 -14.47
C ASP A 578 12.95 -16.12 -15.51
N GLY A 579 11.76 -16.28 -16.06
CA GLY A 579 11.51 -17.08 -17.25
C GLY A 579 10.11 -16.82 -17.79
N VAL A 580 9.72 -17.55 -18.83
CA VAL A 580 8.44 -17.31 -19.53
C VAL A 580 7.43 -18.42 -19.28
N ASP A 581 7.89 -19.65 -19.02
CA ASP A 581 7.00 -20.74 -18.65
C ASP A 581 6.36 -20.48 -17.28
N LEU A 582 5.03 -20.52 -17.24
CA LEU A 582 4.24 -20.46 -16.00
C LEU A 582 4.36 -21.73 -15.14
N VAL A 583 5.05 -22.75 -15.64
CA VAL A 583 5.41 -23.95 -14.89
C VAL A 583 6.92 -23.94 -14.64
N ARG A 584 7.34 -24.19 -13.40
CA ARG A 584 8.76 -24.24 -13.03
C ARG A 584 9.07 -25.39 -12.09
N GLN A 585 10.17 -26.09 -12.36
CA GLN A 585 10.78 -26.96 -11.35
C GLN A 585 11.71 -26.15 -10.46
N LEU A 586 11.46 -26.27 -9.16
CA LEU A 586 12.27 -25.73 -8.09
C LEU A 586 13.01 -26.87 -7.39
N ARG A 587 14.13 -26.56 -6.75
CA ARG A 587 14.83 -27.50 -5.87
C ARG A 587 14.85 -26.95 -4.45
N ILE A 588 13.93 -27.43 -3.63
CA ILE A 588 13.77 -27.02 -2.23
C ILE A 588 14.91 -27.62 -1.40
N ASN A 589 15.61 -26.77 -0.66
CA ASN A 589 16.69 -27.16 0.22
C ASN A 589 16.15 -27.94 1.43
N PRO A 590 16.54 -29.22 1.64
CA PRO A 590 16.13 -29.98 2.81
C PRO A 590 16.69 -29.46 4.13
N GLU A 591 17.74 -28.63 4.10
CA GLU A 591 18.37 -28.07 5.31
C GLU A 591 17.64 -26.84 5.86
N VAL A 592 16.76 -26.22 5.06
CA VAL A 592 15.94 -25.08 5.47
C VAL A 592 14.57 -25.59 5.92
N THR A 593 14.18 -25.31 7.15
CA THR A 593 12.94 -25.83 7.73
C THR A 593 11.69 -25.06 7.29
N GLU A 594 11.85 -23.78 6.99
CA GLU A 594 10.76 -22.87 6.66
C GLU A 594 11.28 -21.65 5.88
N GLY A 595 10.39 -21.00 5.13
CA GLY A 595 10.68 -19.76 4.44
C GLY A 595 9.48 -19.27 3.65
N VAL A 596 9.69 -18.34 2.73
CA VAL A 596 8.69 -17.77 1.83
C VAL A 596 9.17 -17.95 0.41
N LEU A 597 8.32 -18.52 -0.46
CA LEU A 597 8.52 -18.48 -1.91
C LEU A 597 7.86 -17.22 -2.44
N HIS A 598 8.64 -16.35 -3.06
CA HIS A 598 8.12 -15.18 -3.77
C HIS A 598 7.94 -15.56 -5.23
N VAL A 599 6.71 -15.51 -5.72
CA VAL A 599 6.34 -15.86 -7.08
C VAL A 599 5.62 -14.68 -7.69
N THR A 600 6.12 -14.20 -8.82
CA THR A 600 5.52 -13.12 -9.60
C THR A 600 5.19 -13.67 -10.97
N ALA A 601 3.92 -13.62 -11.37
CA ALA A 601 3.52 -14.05 -12.69
C ALA A 601 2.80 -12.93 -13.45
N HIS A 602 3.14 -12.79 -14.72
CA HIS A 602 2.45 -11.95 -15.67
C HIS A 602 1.93 -12.82 -16.81
N ALA A 603 0.72 -12.56 -17.28
CA ALA A 603 0.14 -13.19 -18.45
C ALA A 603 -0.71 -12.19 -19.24
N ALA A 604 -0.40 -12.06 -20.52
CA ALA A 604 -1.13 -11.25 -21.47
C ALA A 604 -2.16 -12.12 -22.22
N SER A 605 -3.39 -11.62 -22.30
CA SER A 605 -4.46 -12.19 -23.12
C SER A 605 -5.04 -11.11 -24.01
N CYS A 606 -5.33 -11.43 -25.27
CA CYS A 606 -5.89 -10.49 -26.23
C CYS A 606 -7.27 -10.93 -26.71
N ASP A 607 -8.07 -9.99 -27.19
CA ASP A 607 -9.38 -10.28 -27.77
C ASP A 607 -9.30 -11.41 -28.81
N ALA A 608 -10.18 -12.39 -28.66
CA ALA A 608 -10.19 -13.59 -29.48
C ALA A 608 -11.09 -13.47 -30.72
N ASP A 609 -11.77 -12.34 -30.93
CA ASP A 609 -12.63 -12.13 -32.10
C ASP A 609 -11.77 -11.99 -33.37
N PRO A 610 -11.85 -12.96 -34.30
CA PRO A 610 -11.07 -12.94 -35.53
C PRO A 610 -11.48 -11.81 -36.51
N ALA A 611 -12.59 -11.10 -36.25
CA ALA A 611 -13.00 -9.92 -37.01
C ALA A 611 -12.26 -8.63 -36.59
N ILE A 612 -11.57 -8.63 -35.45
CA ILE A 612 -10.80 -7.48 -34.95
C ILE A 612 -9.37 -7.55 -35.52
N GLU A 613 -9.03 -6.59 -36.39
CA GLU A 613 -7.71 -6.52 -37.06
C GLU A 613 -6.56 -6.27 -36.06
N TYR A 614 -6.84 -5.53 -34.99
CA TYR A 614 -5.91 -5.17 -33.91
C TYR A 614 -6.57 -5.48 -32.54
N PRO A 615 -6.58 -6.75 -32.09
CA PRO A 615 -7.20 -7.11 -30.81
C PRO A 615 -6.49 -6.42 -29.65
N ALA A 616 -7.25 -5.87 -28.71
CA ALA A 616 -6.69 -5.29 -27.51
C ALA A 616 -6.11 -6.41 -26.63
N CYS A 617 -4.95 -6.14 -26.02
CA CYS A 617 -4.27 -7.08 -25.14
C CYS A 617 -4.30 -6.55 -23.71
N HIS A 618 -4.62 -7.44 -22.78
CA HIS A 618 -4.79 -7.21 -21.36
C HIS A 618 -3.68 -7.96 -20.63
N LEU A 619 -2.90 -7.27 -19.81
CA LEU A 619 -1.89 -7.89 -18.98
C LEU A 619 -2.46 -8.13 -17.58
N ASN A 620 -2.38 -9.36 -17.13
CA ASN A 620 -2.74 -9.75 -15.77
C ASN A 620 -1.45 -10.08 -15.02
N ALA A 621 -1.27 -9.48 -13.85
CA ALA A 621 -0.09 -9.67 -13.02
C ALA A 621 -0.53 -10.08 -11.61
N GLN A 622 0.21 -10.99 -10.98
CA GLN A 622 0.00 -11.33 -9.59
C GLN A 622 1.31 -11.72 -8.92
N ASP A 623 1.48 -11.20 -7.72
CA ASP A 623 2.55 -11.55 -6.81
C ASP A 623 2.02 -12.39 -5.65
N TRP A 624 2.77 -13.43 -5.29
CA TRP A 624 2.52 -14.28 -4.14
C TRP A 624 3.78 -14.41 -3.30
N GLY A 625 3.72 -13.99 -2.03
CA GLY A 625 4.67 -14.44 -1.00
C GLY A 625 4.11 -15.65 -0.26
N VAL A 626 4.40 -16.88 -0.70
CA VAL A 626 3.82 -18.12 -0.16
C VAL A 626 4.70 -18.67 0.98
N PRO A 627 4.25 -18.66 2.25
CA PRO A 627 5.03 -19.24 3.34
C PRO A 627 4.98 -20.76 3.24
N VAL A 628 6.17 -21.37 3.29
CA VAL A 628 6.36 -22.81 3.15
C VAL A 628 7.08 -23.39 4.35
N ARG A 629 6.75 -24.64 4.68
CA ARG A 629 7.51 -25.47 5.62
C ARG A 629 7.95 -26.73 4.92
N VAL A 630 9.22 -27.03 5.03
CA VAL A 630 9.81 -28.18 4.34
C VAL A 630 9.57 -29.42 5.17
N VAL A 631 8.67 -30.28 4.69
CA VAL A 631 8.22 -31.49 5.40
C VAL A 631 8.44 -32.71 4.50
N PRO A 632 9.24 -33.70 4.92
CA PRO A 632 9.36 -34.96 4.18
C PRO A 632 8.00 -35.62 3.95
N GLY A 633 7.65 -35.86 2.68
CA GLY A 633 6.38 -36.51 2.29
C GLY A 633 5.20 -35.56 2.08
N ALA A 634 5.38 -34.24 2.18
CA ALA A 634 4.38 -33.25 1.80
C ALA A 634 4.20 -33.14 0.27
N ALA A 635 3.35 -32.21 -0.18
CA ALA A 635 3.11 -32.01 -1.60
C ALA A 635 4.42 -31.61 -2.32
N ALA A 636 4.71 -32.25 -3.44
CA ALA A 636 5.84 -31.91 -4.30
C ALA A 636 5.45 -30.92 -5.41
N SER A 637 4.31 -30.23 -5.23
CA SER A 637 3.82 -29.24 -6.17
C SER A 637 2.98 -28.17 -5.49
N LEU A 638 3.00 -26.96 -6.05
CA LEU A 638 2.15 -25.84 -5.68
C LEU A 638 1.50 -25.26 -6.94
N THR A 639 0.18 -25.12 -6.91
CA THR A 639 -0.58 -24.50 -7.99
C THR A 639 -1.10 -23.15 -7.54
N LEU A 640 -0.79 -22.09 -8.30
CA LEU A 640 -1.22 -20.71 -8.04
C LEU A 640 -2.11 -20.25 -9.19
N PRO A 641 -3.38 -19.89 -8.95
CA PRO A 641 -4.25 -19.43 -10.02
C PRO A 641 -3.94 -17.97 -10.37
N LEU A 642 -3.62 -17.70 -11.63
CA LEU A 642 -3.61 -16.37 -12.24
C LEU A 642 -4.88 -16.26 -13.08
N LEU A 643 -5.79 -15.35 -12.80
CA LEU A 643 -7.00 -15.19 -13.61
C LEU A 643 -6.86 -13.91 -14.42
N GLY A 644 -7.34 -13.95 -15.67
CA GLY A 644 -7.34 -12.80 -16.55
C GLY A 644 -8.58 -12.65 -17.36
#